data_AF-A0AAW4CGC9-F1
#
_entry.id   AF-A0AAW4CGC9-F1
#
_cell.length_a   1.000
_cell.length_b   1.000
_cell.length_c   1.000
_cell.angle_alpha   90.00
_cell.angle_beta   90.00
_cell.angle_gamma   90.00
#
_symmetry.space_group_name_H-M   'P 1'
#
loop_
_entity.id
_entity.type
_entity.pdbx_description
1 polymer ?
#
loop_
_entity_poly.entity_id
_entity_poly.type
_entity_poly.pdbx_seq_one_letter_code
_entity_poly.pdbx_strand_id
1 'polypeptide(L)'
;MRQHLLGFTLAPLFLLTTACSQQESVAKVNSTETLSASQNSYEQSALLKISKLKKLMEQAQTKQIDVTREESVVWFAEQFLKFANWDENNYDAVVKLFGYERHYAADKERLAKELPNFEREKVIQILDKGIDDLSKELAGEIKRRPVNKVDWQNTKAQDNMFVSNGKPIFLYDYFSKSVGQPLTNKDVYNDHLGALYHGGEDLYPVDHDRAINSFLVREDGTFDEELMKELTRIPDTNIGFLVYWLMGIPKWVEEQEPEVRKGRSLFTGFDIDNPLARDLWGKIIRKTGELTKGKKVTEVGFVLANEPHWYAEKGHWTQKYEEMTSISSYTLNKFRSWLDKKYQGDINELNENWGTHFSQFTDVAIEIPIDPAIKGEPKWYDWTRYNMDRSTDWFTYVQNELHSVNEDADTHIKIMPRMFMDDSRSGGIDTEALAELTTMVGHDAKSFGSENIRPGKSSKWIEKYAYNWGIVTMFHDFMESVAPNKINVNSESHFLSSGQWRDLDTRTSYVRSVYWLATLLGMDANMGWFWARDPDGSPEDRLEGELDFFDPGLGGAFAGSNNMQPHVTNEVTQVMFDLNSFSEEIVELREQRRPLRLFYSETTAINTNDYMTKGYTLYENLFFEGFPLGFATKDVIEKQDNSNWDAILVYRNNFVTDEEFKALQGYLNKGGTVILDSAQSLSLDEYGHPRKAKLVASKGKLIVMPKGADVEAIKQTALAEVSGSTPDVVVKVDNGESFKTTTWRTVKQDNGSYLVNILNLGHTTATVDLSLKNGKSIHVKNLMTSNKMNTSFDIPSEGVLLVEVAAQ
;
A
#
# COMPACT_ATOMS: atom_id res chain seq x y z
N MET A 1 64.68 44.41 -5.78
CA MET A 1 65.17 45.37 -4.75
C MET A 1 65.49 44.54 -3.51
N ARG A 2 66.78 44.29 -3.18
CA ARG A 2 67.59 45.08 -2.22
C ARG A 2 66.75 45.43 -0.97
N GLN A 3 67.04 45.02 0.27
CA GLN A 3 68.24 44.52 0.98
C GLN A 3 67.75 43.80 2.25
N HIS A 4 68.35 42.66 2.64
CA HIS A 4 69.23 42.48 3.81
C HIS A 4 68.56 42.61 5.19
N LEU A 5 69.01 42.03 6.31
CA LEU A 5 70.34 41.62 6.81
C LEU A 5 69.99 40.67 8.00
N LEU A 6 70.57 39.46 8.10
CA LEU A 6 71.63 39.08 9.05
C LEU A 6 71.19 38.93 10.53
N GLY A 7 71.68 37.96 11.31
CA GLY A 7 72.79 37.02 11.11
C GLY A 7 72.75 35.92 12.20
N PHE A 8 73.19 34.70 11.90
CA PHE A 8 74.58 34.17 11.96
C PHE A 8 74.84 33.42 13.29
N THR A 9 74.82 32.08 13.24
CA THR A 9 75.97 31.13 13.39
C THR A 9 76.32 30.79 14.84
N LEU A 10 76.79 29.60 15.26
CA LEU A 10 77.52 28.48 14.64
C LEU A 10 77.36 27.24 15.55
N ALA A 11 77.49 26.03 14.98
CA ALA A 11 77.55 24.71 15.65
C ALA A 11 78.89 24.48 16.41
N PRO A 12 79.35 23.28 16.86
CA PRO A 12 78.76 21.92 16.92
C PRO A 12 79.15 21.09 18.21
N LEU A 13 78.98 19.76 18.17
CA LEU A 13 79.73 18.67 18.86
C LEU A 13 79.23 18.00 20.19
N PHE A 14 78.83 16.73 20.03
CA PHE A 14 79.29 15.46 20.67
C PHE A 14 79.04 15.07 22.16
N LEU A 15 78.54 13.81 22.29
CA LEU A 15 78.83 12.73 23.30
C LEU A 15 78.35 12.97 24.75
N LEU A 16 77.90 12.01 25.58
CA LEU A 16 77.76 10.55 25.57
C LEU A 16 77.02 10.17 26.88
N THR A 17 76.39 8.97 26.91
CA THR A 17 76.07 8.08 28.08
C THR A 17 74.66 8.17 28.70
N THR A 18 73.94 7.09 29.06
CA THR A 18 74.20 5.63 29.12
C THR A 18 72.87 4.88 29.27
N ALA A 19 72.79 3.69 28.66
CA ALA A 19 72.18 2.42 29.11
C ALA A 19 70.78 2.41 29.78
N CYS A 20 69.80 1.73 29.17
CA CYS A 20 69.54 0.31 29.38
C CYS A 20 68.31 -0.16 28.58
N SER A 21 68.39 -1.42 28.17
CA SER A 21 67.49 -2.14 27.28
C SER A 21 66.05 -2.29 27.78
N GLN A 22 65.12 -2.14 26.83
CA GLN A 22 63.73 -2.55 26.87
C GLN A 22 63.58 -4.07 27.05
N GLN A 23 62.68 -4.50 27.94
CA GLN A 23 61.70 -5.54 27.63
C GLN A 23 60.52 -5.53 28.63
N GLU A 24 59.32 -5.49 28.05
CA GLU A 24 58.02 -6.02 28.53
C GLU A 24 57.45 -5.58 29.90
N SER A 25 56.43 -4.72 29.84
CA SER A 25 55.26 -4.87 30.70
C SER A 25 53.98 -4.78 29.88
N VAL A 26 53.15 -5.80 30.02
CA VAL A 26 51.83 -5.98 29.41
C VAL A 26 50.92 -4.85 29.90
N ALA A 27 50.55 -3.94 29.00
CA ALA A 27 49.52 -2.95 29.26
C ALA A 27 48.16 -3.65 29.23
N LYS A 28 47.55 -3.80 30.42
CA LYS A 28 46.13 -4.14 30.57
C LYS A 28 45.30 -3.12 29.78
N VAL A 29 44.56 -3.62 28.81
CA VAL A 29 43.47 -2.92 28.16
C VAL A 29 42.40 -2.65 29.22
N ASN A 30 42.27 -1.39 29.65
CA ASN A 30 41.16 -0.93 30.46
C ASN A 30 39.95 -0.72 29.55
N SER A 31 39.16 -1.78 29.36
CA SER A 31 37.84 -1.76 28.73
C SER A 31 36.78 -1.26 29.72
N THR A 32 36.86 0.02 30.08
CA THR A 32 35.83 0.72 30.87
C THR A 32 35.76 2.16 30.42
N GLU A 33 35.29 2.37 29.19
CA GLU A 33 34.68 3.63 28.80
C GLU A 33 33.21 3.58 29.23
N THR A 34 32.95 4.24 30.36
CA THR A 34 31.72 4.94 30.75
C THR A 34 30.39 4.46 30.13
N LEU A 35 29.81 3.43 30.75
CA LEU A 35 28.35 3.30 30.83
C LEU A 35 27.84 4.46 31.70
N SER A 36 27.23 5.46 31.09
CA SER A 36 26.37 6.43 31.78
C SER A 36 25.34 5.66 32.61
N ALA A 37 25.30 5.91 33.92
CA ALA A 37 24.47 5.16 34.86
C ALA A 37 22.99 5.55 34.71
N SER A 38 22.30 5.05 33.68
CA SER A 38 20.84 4.93 33.71
C SER A 38 20.46 4.12 34.95
N GLN A 39 19.47 4.59 35.71
CA GLN A 39 18.95 3.85 36.88
C GLN A 39 17.95 2.76 36.49
N ASN A 40 17.48 2.73 35.24
CA ASN A 40 16.51 1.75 34.76
C ASN A 40 17.20 0.45 34.33
N SER A 41 16.78 -0.68 34.90
CA SER A 41 17.40 -1.99 34.62
C SER A 41 17.20 -2.48 33.19
N TYR A 42 16.09 -2.11 32.53
CA TYR A 42 15.84 -2.49 31.14
C TYR A 42 16.75 -1.71 30.19
N GLU A 43 16.92 -0.41 30.41
CA GLU A 43 17.85 0.40 29.61
C GLU A 43 19.30 -0.08 29.77
N GLN A 44 19.74 -0.41 30.98
CA GLN A 44 21.06 -1.01 31.20
C GLN A 44 21.23 -2.34 30.42
N SER A 45 20.21 -3.20 30.48
CA SER A 45 20.20 -4.48 29.74
C SER A 45 20.29 -4.25 28.22
N ALA A 46 19.52 -3.29 27.69
CA ALA A 46 19.55 -2.91 26.28
C ALA A 46 20.93 -2.39 25.87
N LEU A 47 21.54 -1.48 26.64
CA LEU A 47 22.88 -0.94 26.36
C LEU A 47 23.97 -2.02 26.34
N LEU A 48 23.89 -3.00 27.25
CA LEU A 48 24.80 -4.15 27.25
C LEU A 48 24.60 -5.03 26.01
N LYS A 49 23.35 -5.24 25.57
CA LYS A 49 23.05 -6.01 24.37
C LYS A 49 23.45 -5.28 23.08
N ILE A 50 23.26 -3.96 22.99
CA ILE A 50 23.79 -3.13 21.90
C ILE A 50 25.31 -3.31 21.80
N SER A 51 26.01 -3.20 22.94
CA SER A 51 27.47 -3.38 22.99
C SER A 51 27.89 -4.79 22.57
N LYS A 52 27.12 -5.82 22.93
CA LYS A 52 27.36 -7.20 22.49
C LYS A 52 27.14 -7.37 20.98
N LEU A 53 26.05 -6.82 20.44
CA LEU A 53 25.74 -6.90 19.02
C LEU A 53 26.80 -6.19 18.17
N LYS A 54 27.21 -4.98 18.54
CA LYS A 54 28.30 -4.24 17.85
C LYS A 54 29.61 -5.06 17.78
N LYS A 55 29.99 -5.74 18.86
CA LYS A 55 31.16 -6.64 18.86
C LYS A 55 31.01 -7.83 17.93
N LEU A 56 29.81 -8.42 17.83
CA LEU A 56 29.53 -9.50 16.88
C LEU A 56 29.58 -8.97 15.44
N MET A 57 29.08 -7.76 15.19
CA MET A 57 29.14 -7.11 13.88
C MET A 57 30.58 -6.87 13.45
N GLU A 58 31.45 -6.37 14.33
CA GLU A 58 32.90 -6.24 14.05
C GLU A 58 33.51 -7.59 13.67
N GLN A 59 33.22 -8.67 14.41
CA GLN A 59 33.69 -10.01 14.07
C GLN A 59 33.16 -10.49 12.72
N ALA A 60 31.89 -10.25 12.41
CA ALA A 60 31.27 -10.63 11.14
C ALA A 60 31.90 -9.89 9.96
N GLN A 61 32.16 -8.58 10.11
CA GLN A 61 32.85 -7.78 9.11
C GLN A 61 34.27 -8.27 8.82
N THR A 62 35.03 -8.71 9.84
CA THR A 62 36.36 -9.35 9.59
C THR A 62 36.27 -10.63 8.77
N LYS A 63 35.11 -11.30 8.76
CA LYS A 63 34.79 -12.48 7.94
C LYS A 63 34.05 -12.14 6.64
N GLN A 64 33.91 -10.87 6.28
CA GLN A 64 33.16 -10.40 5.10
C GLN A 64 31.68 -10.83 5.11
N ILE A 65 31.10 -10.99 6.30
CA ILE A 65 29.67 -11.21 6.47
C ILE A 65 28.99 -9.84 6.47
N ASP A 66 27.91 -9.72 5.69
CA ASP A 66 27.07 -8.53 5.66
C ASP A 66 26.32 -8.34 7.00
N VAL A 67 26.36 -7.13 7.55
CA VAL A 67 25.78 -6.78 8.85
C VAL A 67 24.71 -5.70 8.77
N THR A 68 24.26 -5.33 7.55
CA THR A 68 23.27 -4.27 7.35
C THR A 68 21.96 -4.50 8.10
N ARG A 69 21.53 -5.75 8.28
CA ARG A 69 20.36 -6.10 9.11
C ARG A 69 20.58 -5.70 10.57
N GLU A 70 21.74 -6.01 11.13
CA GLU A 70 22.09 -5.69 12.51
C GLU A 70 22.38 -4.20 12.73
N GLU A 71 22.90 -3.49 11.73
CA GLU A 71 23.02 -2.02 11.76
C GLU A 71 21.65 -1.38 12.01
N SER A 72 20.61 -1.87 11.35
CA SER A 72 19.24 -1.39 11.57
C SER A 72 18.70 -1.74 12.95
N VAL A 73 18.99 -2.94 13.47
CA VAL A 73 18.59 -3.32 14.84
C VAL A 73 19.20 -2.39 15.87
N VAL A 74 20.50 -2.09 15.72
CA VAL A 74 21.21 -1.14 16.60
C VAL A 74 20.61 0.26 16.48
N TRP A 75 20.34 0.74 15.27
CA TRP A 75 19.78 2.07 15.05
C TRP A 75 18.41 2.23 15.73
N PHE A 76 17.48 1.29 15.53
CA PHE A 76 16.18 1.32 16.19
C PHE A 76 16.29 1.17 17.71
N ALA A 77 17.20 0.31 18.20
CA ALA A 77 17.44 0.20 19.62
C ALA A 77 17.87 1.53 20.24
N GLU A 78 18.79 2.26 19.59
CA GLU A 78 19.25 3.56 20.06
C GLU A 78 18.14 4.64 20.00
N GLN A 79 17.38 4.70 18.90
CA GLN A 79 16.27 5.67 18.78
C GLN A 79 15.14 5.40 19.77
N PHE A 80 14.70 4.15 19.93
CA PHE A 80 13.60 3.85 20.84
C PHE A 80 14.00 3.89 22.32
N LEU A 81 15.29 3.74 22.68
CA LEU A 81 15.73 4.09 24.04
C LEU A 81 15.61 5.59 24.29
N LYS A 82 15.95 6.42 23.30
CA LYS A 82 15.75 7.86 23.36
C LYS A 82 14.26 8.23 23.46
N PHE A 83 13.40 7.59 22.67
CA PHE A 83 11.95 7.82 22.71
C PHE A 83 11.33 7.38 24.03
N ALA A 84 11.71 6.21 24.56
CA ALA A 84 11.27 5.77 25.88
C ALA A 84 11.69 6.75 26.99
N ASN A 85 12.89 7.33 26.88
CA ASN A 85 13.35 8.36 27.80
C ASN A 85 12.55 9.66 27.64
N TRP A 86 12.15 10.04 26.42
CA TRP A 86 11.25 11.17 26.19
C TRP A 86 9.86 10.91 26.81
N ASP A 87 9.27 9.74 26.55
CA ASP A 87 7.94 9.36 27.06
C ASP A 87 7.90 9.34 28.59
N GLU A 88 8.94 8.81 29.23
CA GLU A 88 9.09 8.79 30.68
C GLU A 88 9.16 10.20 31.28
N ASN A 89 9.83 11.13 30.59
CA ASN A 89 9.98 12.53 31.03
C ASN A 89 8.78 13.42 30.66
N ASN A 90 7.92 12.98 29.74
CA ASN A 90 6.77 13.74 29.23
C ASN A 90 5.44 13.01 29.48
N TYR A 91 5.30 12.39 30.66
CA TYR A 91 4.13 11.61 31.06
C TYR A 91 2.78 12.26 30.74
N ASP A 92 2.59 13.54 31.07
CA ASP A 92 1.32 14.23 30.84
C ASP A 92 0.97 14.36 29.35
N ALA A 93 1.98 14.52 28.48
CA ALA A 93 1.78 14.53 27.03
C ALA A 93 1.37 13.14 26.53
N VAL A 94 2.04 12.08 27.01
CA VAL A 94 1.70 10.70 26.65
C VAL A 94 0.29 10.31 27.11
N VAL A 95 -0.12 10.76 28.30
CA VAL A 95 -1.51 10.59 28.79
C VAL A 95 -2.51 11.24 27.84
N LYS A 96 -2.22 12.43 27.31
CA LYS A 96 -3.09 13.09 26.31
C LYS A 96 -3.15 12.29 25.01
N LEU A 97 -2.02 11.82 24.50
CA LEU A 97 -1.96 11.00 23.28
C LEU A 97 -2.85 9.75 23.37
N PHE A 98 -2.75 8.99 24.47
CA PHE A 98 -3.64 7.86 24.71
C PHE A 98 -5.10 8.28 24.95
N GLY A 99 -5.32 9.48 25.49
CA GLY A 99 -6.66 10.05 25.65
C GLY A 99 -7.37 10.38 24.35
N TYR A 100 -6.64 10.69 23.27
CA TYR A 100 -7.21 10.99 21.96
C TYR A 100 -7.64 9.73 21.17
N GLU A 101 -6.99 8.58 21.39
CA GLU A 101 -7.42 7.31 20.80
C GLU A 101 -8.48 6.63 21.67
N ARG A 102 -9.73 6.63 21.20
CA ARG A 102 -10.90 6.09 21.91
C ARG A 102 -10.69 4.67 22.45
N HIS A 103 -9.90 3.83 21.77
CA HIS A 103 -9.66 2.46 22.19
C HIS A 103 -8.83 2.37 23.48
N TYR A 104 -7.93 3.33 23.71
CA TYR A 104 -7.04 3.37 24.87
C TYR A 104 -7.42 4.43 25.91
N ALA A 105 -8.32 5.35 25.58
CA ALA A 105 -8.70 6.48 26.43
C ALA A 105 -9.11 6.09 27.86
N ALA A 106 -9.70 4.91 28.06
CA ALA A 106 -10.09 4.42 29.40
C ALA A 106 -8.90 4.00 30.28
N ASP A 107 -7.77 3.62 29.67
CA ASP A 107 -6.57 3.12 30.34
C ASP A 107 -5.37 4.07 30.18
N LYS A 108 -5.59 5.30 29.71
CA LYS A 108 -4.54 6.22 29.26
C LYS A 108 -3.45 6.49 30.31
N GLU A 109 -3.79 6.64 31.59
CA GLU A 109 -2.80 6.85 32.66
C GLU A 109 -1.94 5.61 32.90
N ARG A 110 -2.56 4.42 32.87
CA ARG A 110 -1.85 3.14 33.02
C ARG A 110 -0.89 2.94 31.85
N LEU A 111 -1.40 3.08 30.62
CA LEU A 111 -0.63 2.87 29.39
C LEU A 111 0.52 3.88 29.28
N ALA A 112 0.29 5.15 29.57
CA ALA A 112 1.36 6.17 29.58
C ALA A 112 2.47 5.85 30.58
N LYS A 113 2.12 5.29 31.75
CA LYS A 113 3.10 4.88 32.77
C LYS A 113 3.89 3.63 32.37
N GLU A 114 3.25 2.70 31.66
CA GLU A 114 3.84 1.42 31.25
C GLU A 114 4.69 1.55 29.98
N LEU A 115 4.36 2.50 29.10
CA LEU A 115 4.94 2.67 27.76
C LEU A 115 6.48 2.70 27.73
N PRO A 116 7.21 3.50 28.55
CA PRO A 116 8.66 3.57 28.46
C PRO A 116 9.36 2.22 28.70
N ASN A 117 8.86 1.44 29.66
CA ASN A 117 9.43 0.12 29.93
C ASN A 117 8.99 -0.92 28.90
N PHE A 118 7.76 -0.82 28.39
CA PHE A 118 7.32 -1.63 27.25
C PHE A 118 8.26 -1.44 26.05
N GLU A 119 8.58 -0.20 25.67
CA GLU A 119 9.49 0.09 24.57
C GLU A 119 10.90 -0.46 24.83
N ARG A 120 11.45 -0.27 26.05
CA ARG A 120 12.76 -0.83 26.43
C ARG A 120 12.79 -2.36 26.39
N GLU A 121 11.71 -3.04 26.79
CA GLU A 121 11.57 -4.50 26.68
C GLU A 121 11.55 -4.94 25.21
N LYS A 122 10.82 -4.22 24.36
CA LYS A 122 10.77 -4.50 22.91
C LYS A 122 12.10 -4.18 22.22
N VAL A 123 12.88 -3.21 22.70
CA VAL A 123 14.27 -2.98 22.29
C VAL A 123 15.14 -4.19 22.66
N ILE A 124 15.02 -4.72 23.87
CA ILE A 124 15.73 -5.94 24.28
C ILE A 124 15.37 -7.12 23.37
N GLN A 125 14.09 -7.26 23.00
CA GLN A 125 13.61 -8.32 22.12
C GLN A 125 14.28 -8.27 20.73
N ILE A 126 14.32 -7.09 20.08
CA ILE A 126 14.98 -6.98 18.76
C ILE A 126 16.49 -7.23 18.85
N LEU A 127 17.13 -6.79 19.93
CA LEU A 127 18.56 -7.02 20.16
C LEU A 127 18.87 -8.49 20.37
N ASP A 128 18.05 -9.21 21.13
CA ASP A 128 18.24 -10.64 21.35
C ASP A 128 18.08 -11.44 20.05
N LYS A 129 17.08 -11.09 19.23
CA LYS A 129 16.93 -11.69 17.90
C LYS A 129 18.13 -11.39 17.00
N GLY A 130 18.57 -10.13 16.92
CA GLY A 130 19.74 -9.75 16.10
C GLY A 130 21.03 -10.43 16.55
N ILE A 131 21.25 -10.58 17.86
CA ILE A 131 22.38 -11.32 18.42
C ILE A 131 22.32 -12.79 18.03
N ASP A 132 21.16 -13.43 18.14
CA ASP A 132 20.97 -14.85 17.81
C ASP A 132 21.21 -15.09 16.30
N ASP A 133 20.58 -14.31 15.44
CA ASP A 133 20.69 -14.45 13.98
C ASP A 133 22.15 -14.25 13.51
N LEU A 134 22.83 -13.20 13.97
CA LEU A 134 24.24 -12.97 13.58
C LEU A 134 25.18 -14.03 14.17
N SER A 135 24.89 -14.55 15.37
CA SER A 135 25.69 -15.63 15.97
C SER A 135 25.59 -16.91 15.14
N LYS A 136 24.40 -17.26 14.65
CA LYS A 136 24.18 -18.41 13.76
C LYS A 136 24.92 -18.26 12.43
N GLU A 137 24.91 -17.06 11.84
CA GLU A 137 25.68 -16.75 10.62
C GLU A 137 27.20 -16.89 10.86
N LEU A 138 27.70 -16.33 11.96
CA LEU A 138 29.11 -16.42 12.37
C LEU A 138 29.59 -17.85 12.62
N ALA A 139 28.69 -18.71 13.10
CA ALA A 139 28.91 -20.14 13.32
C ALA A 139 28.75 -20.98 12.04
N GLY A 140 28.21 -20.41 10.96
CA GLY A 140 27.91 -21.12 9.71
C GLY A 140 26.68 -22.02 9.77
N GLU A 141 25.81 -21.82 10.77
CA GLU A 141 24.53 -22.55 10.92
C GLU A 141 23.47 -22.06 9.94
N ILE A 142 23.59 -20.80 9.50
CA ILE A 142 22.83 -20.20 8.41
C ILE A 142 23.79 -19.44 7.51
N LYS A 143 23.36 -19.19 6.27
CA LYS A 143 24.01 -18.25 5.35
C LYS A 143 22.98 -17.36 4.67
N ARG A 144 23.02 -16.07 5.01
CA ARG A 144 22.14 -15.04 4.46
C ARG A 144 22.75 -14.40 3.22
N ARG A 145 21.88 -13.97 2.30
CA ARG A 145 22.28 -13.14 1.16
C ARG A 145 22.53 -11.69 1.66
N PRO A 146 23.56 -11.00 1.16
CA PRO A 146 23.76 -9.58 1.47
C PRO A 146 22.52 -8.75 1.14
N VAL A 147 22.26 -7.71 1.94
CA VAL A 147 21.17 -6.78 1.69
C VAL A 147 21.43 -5.99 0.41
N ASN A 148 20.45 -5.97 -0.50
CA ASN A 148 20.42 -5.01 -1.61
C ASN A 148 19.73 -3.74 -1.11
N LYS A 149 20.51 -2.73 -0.72
CA LYS A 149 19.93 -1.46 -0.24
C LYS A 149 19.37 -0.64 -1.39
N VAL A 150 18.34 0.15 -1.08
CA VAL A 150 17.82 1.16 -2.01
C VAL A 150 18.92 2.21 -2.20
N ASP A 151 19.33 2.45 -3.44
CA ASP A 151 20.10 3.63 -3.77
C ASP A 151 19.13 4.78 -3.97
N TRP A 152 18.76 5.46 -2.89
CA TRP A 152 17.79 6.56 -2.91
C TRP A 152 18.14 7.66 -3.91
N GLN A 153 19.43 7.80 -4.23
CA GLN A 153 19.91 8.84 -5.13
C GLN A 153 19.88 8.39 -6.59
N ASN A 154 19.96 7.11 -6.91
CA ASN A 154 20.05 6.65 -8.30
C ASN A 154 18.94 5.68 -8.72
N THR A 155 18.03 5.32 -7.81
CA THR A 155 16.84 4.53 -8.16
C THR A 155 15.97 5.29 -9.16
N LYS A 156 15.38 4.55 -10.09
CA LYS A 156 14.51 5.07 -11.16
C LYS A 156 13.24 4.23 -11.26
N ALA A 157 12.14 4.88 -11.60
CA ALA A 157 10.99 4.19 -12.16
C ALA A 157 11.33 3.65 -13.56
N GLN A 158 10.93 2.42 -13.83
CA GLN A 158 10.88 1.83 -15.17
C GLN A 158 9.45 1.32 -15.44
N ASP A 159 9.23 0.66 -16.57
CA ASP A 159 7.89 0.30 -17.06
C ASP A 159 6.98 -0.30 -15.97
N ASN A 160 7.42 -1.36 -15.27
CA ASN A 160 6.59 -2.07 -14.26
C ASN A 160 7.27 -2.25 -12.89
N MET A 161 8.41 -1.63 -12.64
CA MET A 161 9.16 -1.78 -11.39
C MET A 161 10.10 -0.60 -11.13
N PHE A 162 10.52 -0.41 -9.88
CA PHE A 162 11.67 0.43 -9.57
C PHE A 162 12.97 -0.35 -9.75
N VAL A 163 14.01 0.32 -10.23
CA VAL A 163 15.32 -0.29 -10.45
C VAL A 163 16.42 0.47 -9.70
N SER A 164 17.16 -0.25 -8.86
CA SER A 164 18.34 0.22 -8.13
C SER A 164 19.53 -0.67 -8.45
N ASN A 165 20.67 -0.09 -8.81
CA ASN A 165 21.89 -0.82 -9.18
C ASN A 165 21.68 -1.91 -10.25
N GLY A 166 20.77 -1.67 -11.19
CA GLY A 166 20.45 -2.59 -12.29
C GLY A 166 19.58 -3.79 -11.89
N LYS A 167 19.01 -3.79 -10.68
CA LYS A 167 18.10 -4.84 -10.19
C LYS A 167 16.75 -4.25 -9.77
N PRO A 168 15.66 -5.03 -9.81
CA PRO A 168 14.41 -4.62 -9.19
C PRO A 168 14.62 -4.26 -7.72
N ILE A 169 13.90 -3.26 -7.22
CA ILE A 169 13.94 -2.83 -5.84
C ILE A 169 12.53 -2.46 -5.37
N PHE A 170 12.21 -2.78 -4.12
CA PHE A 170 10.96 -2.40 -3.47
C PHE A 170 11.22 -1.25 -2.50
N LEU A 171 10.51 -0.14 -2.69
CA LEU A 171 10.67 1.07 -1.88
C LEU A 171 9.84 0.98 -0.61
N TYR A 172 10.36 1.53 0.48
CA TYR A 172 9.68 1.60 1.77
C TYR A 172 9.93 2.93 2.46
N ASP A 173 8.88 3.49 3.04
CA ASP A 173 8.94 4.69 3.85
C ASP A 173 7.69 4.74 4.75
N TYR A 174 7.38 5.91 5.31
CA TYR A 174 6.20 6.21 6.09
C TYR A 174 5.48 7.43 5.52
N PHE A 175 4.15 7.40 5.50
CA PHE A 175 3.37 8.57 5.10
C PHE A 175 3.39 9.60 6.23
N SER A 176 3.33 10.89 5.87
CA SER A 176 3.38 12.01 6.82
C SER A 176 4.59 11.96 7.77
N LYS A 177 5.74 11.50 7.26
CA LYS A 177 6.95 11.28 8.05
C LYS A 177 7.50 12.59 8.64
N SER A 178 7.42 12.77 9.96
CA SER A 178 7.99 13.90 10.72
C SER A 178 7.81 15.25 10.00
N VAL A 179 6.55 15.64 9.75
CA VAL A 179 6.23 16.87 9.00
C VAL A 179 6.85 18.08 9.69
N GLY A 180 7.52 18.94 8.92
CA GLY A 180 8.30 20.07 9.45
C GLY A 180 9.79 19.78 9.67
N GLN A 181 10.23 18.53 9.53
CA GLN A 181 11.66 18.19 9.55
C GLN A 181 12.29 18.29 8.15
N PRO A 182 13.50 18.87 8.00
CA PRO A 182 14.17 18.95 6.72
C PRO A 182 14.39 17.57 6.08
N LEU A 183 14.14 17.43 4.78
CA LEU A 183 14.37 16.17 4.05
C LEU A 183 15.84 15.70 4.08
N THR A 184 16.77 16.61 4.35
CA THR A 184 18.20 16.31 4.50
C THR A 184 18.59 15.82 5.89
N ASN A 185 17.66 15.78 6.85
CA ASN A 185 17.90 15.29 8.19
C ASN A 185 18.07 13.77 8.19
N LYS A 186 19.31 13.31 8.39
CA LYS A 186 19.66 11.88 8.36
C LYS A 186 19.14 11.08 9.55
N ASP A 187 18.66 11.74 10.61
CA ASP A 187 17.98 11.05 11.71
C ASP A 187 16.56 10.59 11.32
N VAL A 188 15.99 11.16 10.25
CA VAL A 188 14.64 10.85 9.74
C VAL A 188 14.68 10.17 8.36
N TYR A 189 15.52 10.66 7.45
CA TYR A 189 15.63 10.18 6.07
C TYR A 189 16.90 9.35 5.91
N ASN A 190 16.78 8.03 6.08
CA ASN A 190 17.88 7.08 6.07
C ASN A 190 17.43 5.66 5.64
N ASP A 191 18.36 4.71 5.54
CA ASP A 191 18.08 3.33 5.13
C ASP A 191 17.20 2.55 6.14
N HIS A 192 16.98 3.06 7.36
CA HIS A 192 16.19 2.38 8.38
C HIS A 192 14.71 2.76 8.28
N LEU A 193 14.41 4.06 8.21
CA LEU A 193 13.05 4.59 8.08
C LEU A 193 12.58 4.78 6.64
N GLY A 194 13.47 4.60 5.67
CA GLY A 194 13.23 5.06 4.30
C GLY A 194 13.70 6.49 4.10
N ALA A 195 13.99 6.86 2.85
CA ALA A 195 14.47 8.19 2.49
C ALA A 195 13.82 8.75 1.22
N LEU A 196 12.52 8.49 1.04
CA LEU A 196 11.69 9.15 0.03
C LEU A 196 11.54 10.64 0.39
N TYR A 197 11.79 11.50 -0.59
CA TYR A 197 11.56 12.93 -0.44
C TYR A 197 10.12 13.29 -0.80
N HIS A 198 9.59 14.33 -0.16
CA HIS A 198 8.22 14.80 -0.35
C HIS A 198 8.04 16.27 0.05
N GLY A 199 6.91 16.88 -0.31
CA GLY A 199 6.56 18.24 0.10
C GLY A 199 6.02 18.33 1.52
N GLY A 200 6.75 17.76 2.49
CA GLY A 200 6.37 17.68 3.91
C GLY A 200 7.41 18.29 4.86
N GLU A 201 8.40 19.02 4.33
CA GLU A 201 9.52 19.56 5.12
C GLU A 201 9.19 20.82 5.91
N ASP A 202 7.98 21.37 5.70
CA ASP A 202 7.45 22.52 6.41
C ASP A 202 6.26 22.13 7.28
N LEU A 203 5.97 22.97 8.28
CA LEU A 203 4.71 22.95 8.99
C LEU A 203 3.71 23.82 8.24
N TYR A 204 2.68 23.18 7.73
CA TYR A 204 1.65 23.84 6.95
C TYR A 204 0.45 24.23 7.83
N PRO A 205 -0.27 25.30 7.48
CA PRO A 205 -1.57 25.57 8.07
C PRO A 205 -2.58 24.44 7.76
N VAL A 206 -3.52 24.22 8.69
CA VAL A 206 -4.46 23.09 8.67
C VAL A 206 -5.30 23.01 7.39
N ASP A 207 -5.63 24.15 6.78
CA ASP A 207 -6.45 24.24 5.56
C ASP A 207 -5.67 23.98 4.27
N HIS A 208 -4.33 23.91 4.32
CA HIS A 208 -3.48 23.66 3.16
C HIS A 208 -2.20 22.90 3.50
N ASP A 209 -2.38 21.74 4.13
CA ASP A 209 -1.36 20.91 4.78
C ASP A 209 -0.27 20.28 3.87
N ARG A 210 -0.01 20.80 2.66
CA ARG A 210 1.09 20.33 1.77
C ARG A 210 1.59 21.47 0.88
N ALA A 211 2.82 21.31 0.38
CA ALA A 211 3.46 22.24 -0.56
C ALA A 211 2.67 22.51 -1.87
N ILE A 212 1.75 21.62 -2.27
CA ILE A 212 0.87 21.85 -3.43
C ILE A 212 -0.58 21.90 -2.97
N ASN A 213 -1.14 23.10 -2.95
CA ASN A 213 -2.47 23.39 -2.42
C ASN A 213 -3.14 24.55 -3.19
N SER A 214 -4.44 24.77 -2.94
CA SER A 214 -5.25 25.78 -3.63
C SER A 214 -4.89 27.24 -3.31
N PHE A 215 -4.11 27.51 -2.27
CA PHE A 215 -3.77 28.85 -1.79
C PHE A 215 -2.53 29.43 -2.46
N LEU A 216 -1.87 28.64 -3.32
CA LEU A 216 -0.74 29.08 -4.14
C LEU A 216 -1.11 30.20 -5.14
N VAL A 217 -2.39 30.40 -5.43
CA VAL A 217 -2.88 31.43 -6.36
C VAL A 217 -3.75 32.44 -5.61
N ARG A 218 -3.42 33.72 -5.80
CA ARG A 218 -4.13 34.87 -5.24
C ARG A 218 -5.35 35.24 -6.09
N GLU A 219 -6.23 36.07 -5.54
CA GLU A 219 -7.45 36.55 -6.22
C GLU A 219 -7.17 37.25 -7.57
N ASP A 220 -6.04 37.95 -7.69
CA ASP A 220 -5.62 38.59 -8.95
C ASP A 220 -5.04 37.62 -9.99
N GLY A 221 -5.01 36.32 -9.68
CA GLY A 221 -4.50 35.25 -10.53
C GLY A 221 -2.97 35.08 -10.50
N THR A 222 -2.25 35.85 -9.68
CA THR A 222 -0.80 35.69 -9.49
C THR A 222 -0.48 34.58 -8.48
N PHE A 223 0.73 34.01 -8.58
CA PHE A 223 1.21 33.03 -7.60
C PHE A 223 1.74 33.72 -6.34
N ASP A 224 1.51 33.10 -5.19
CA ASP A 224 2.16 33.51 -3.95
C ASP A 224 3.61 32.98 -3.92
N GLU A 225 4.56 33.85 -4.28
CA GLU A 225 5.97 33.48 -4.38
C GLU A 225 6.60 33.01 -3.06
N GLU A 226 6.05 33.39 -1.90
CA GLU A 226 6.55 32.87 -0.62
C GLU A 226 6.06 31.45 -0.36
N LEU A 227 4.78 31.16 -0.59
CA LEU A 227 4.26 29.79 -0.49
C LEU A 227 4.91 28.87 -1.55
N MET A 228 5.13 29.37 -2.77
CA MET A 228 5.82 28.61 -3.83
C MET A 228 7.25 28.20 -3.45
N LYS A 229 7.86 28.84 -2.44
CA LYS A 229 9.15 28.35 -1.92
C LYS A 229 9.00 26.94 -1.38
N GLU A 230 7.96 26.61 -0.62
CA GLU A 230 7.71 25.27 -0.05
C GLU A 230 7.86 24.14 -1.08
N LEU A 231 7.50 24.38 -2.34
CA LEU A 231 7.74 23.42 -3.44
C LEU A 231 9.17 23.51 -4.02
N THR A 232 9.70 24.72 -4.20
CA THR A 232 10.94 24.93 -4.97
C THR A 232 12.22 24.65 -4.19
N ARG A 233 12.19 24.70 -2.85
CA ARG A 233 13.33 24.33 -1.97
C ARG A 233 13.44 22.84 -1.66
N ILE A 234 12.42 22.03 -2.01
CA ILE A 234 12.49 20.57 -1.91
C ILE A 234 13.77 20.10 -2.59
N PRO A 235 14.69 19.44 -1.86
CA PRO A 235 15.96 19.00 -2.42
C PRO A 235 15.76 17.96 -3.53
N ASP A 236 16.60 18.04 -4.56
CA ASP A 236 16.50 17.19 -5.74
C ASP A 236 17.50 16.02 -5.74
N THR A 237 17.75 15.43 -4.57
CA THR A 237 18.79 14.39 -4.42
C THR A 237 18.26 12.99 -4.29
N ASN A 238 17.09 12.78 -3.70
CA ASN A 238 16.50 11.46 -3.50
C ASN A 238 15.23 11.29 -4.33
N ILE A 239 14.96 10.05 -4.73
CA ILE A 239 13.67 9.60 -5.22
C ILE A 239 12.56 9.98 -4.23
N GLY A 240 11.38 10.35 -4.74
CA GLY A 240 10.30 10.83 -3.91
C GLY A 240 8.98 11.00 -4.66
N PHE A 241 8.00 11.59 -3.98
CA PHE A 241 6.66 11.86 -4.51
C PHE A 241 6.17 13.26 -4.10
N LEU A 242 5.18 13.78 -4.83
CA LEU A 242 4.46 15.00 -4.45
C LEU A 242 2.96 14.73 -4.38
N VAL A 243 2.25 15.45 -3.51
CA VAL A 243 0.81 15.25 -3.27
C VAL A 243 0.06 16.53 -3.60
N TYR A 244 -1.03 16.42 -4.37
CA TYR A 244 -2.00 17.49 -4.52
C TYR A 244 -2.99 17.48 -3.36
N TRP A 245 -2.94 18.51 -2.51
CA TRP A 245 -3.79 18.62 -1.34
C TRP A 245 -5.09 19.36 -1.66
N LEU A 246 -6.14 18.59 -1.96
CA LEU A 246 -7.41 19.10 -2.51
C LEU A 246 -8.45 19.52 -1.46
N MET A 247 -8.11 19.53 -0.16
CA MET A 247 -9.09 19.72 0.93
C MET A 247 -9.55 21.19 1.09
N GLY A 248 -8.68 22.15 0.80
CA GLY A 248 -8.96 23.58 0.93
C GLY A 248 -9.48 24.25 -0.34
N ILE A 249 -10.13 25.40 -0.19
CA ILE A 249 -10.34 26.39 -1.24
C ILE A 249 -10.18 27.79 -0.61
N PRO A 250 -9.55 28.77 -1.28
CA PRO A 250 -9.43 30.11 -0.72
C PRO A 250 -10.78 30.82 -0.59
N LYS A 251 -10.91 31.68 0.44
CA LYS A 251 -12.14 32.44 0.70
C LYS A 251 -12.59 33.30 -0.49
N TRP A 252 -11.66 33.89 -1.24
CA TRP A 252 -11.99 34.70 -2.42
C TRP A 252 -12.70 33.89 -3.51
N VAL A 253 -12.40 32.59 -3.63
CA VAL A 253 -13.09 31.68 -4.55
C VAL A 253 -14.53 31.48 -4.12
N GLU A 254 -14.78 31.29 -2.82
CA GLU A 254 -16.13 31.13 -2.27
C GLU A 254 -16.98 32.40 -2.43
N GLU A 255 -16.36 33.57 -2.28
CA GLU A 255 -17.02 34.87 -2.48
C GLU A 255 -17.39 35.10 -3.95
N GLN A 256 -16.54 34.67 -4.89
CA GLN A 256 -16.77 34.81 -6.33
C GLN A 256 -17.72 33.73 -6.89
N GLU A 257 -17.65 32.51 -6.36
CA GLU A 257 -18.42 31.36 -6.81
C GLU A 257 -19.10 30.66 -5.62
N PRO A 258 -20.31 31.10 -5.25
CA PRO A 258 -21.01 30.59 -4.07
C PRO A 258 -21.40 29.11 -4.13
N GLU A 259 -21.38 28.47 -5.30
CA GLU A 259 -21.64 27.04 -5.43
C GLU A 259 -20.38 26.17 -5.36
N VAL A 260 -19.18 26.74 -5.18
CA VAL A 260 -17.90 25.99 -5.23
C VAL A 260 -17.80 24.87 -4.21
N ARG A 261 -18.54 24.93 -3.09
CA ARG A 261 -18.59 23.86 -2.08
C ARG A 261 -19.75 22.87 -2.28
N LYS A 262 -20.68 23.08 -3.23
CA LYS A 262 -21.82 22.19 -3.46
C LYS A 262 -21.43 20.99 -4.32
N GLY A 263 -21.43 19.79 -3.75
CA GLY A 263 -20.92 18.58 -4.41
C GLY A 263 -19.47 18.25 -4.05
N ARG A 264 -18.95 18.90 -3.00
CA ARG A 264 -17.66 18.58 -2.37
C ARG A 264 -17.65 17.20 -1.72
N SER A 265 -16.46 16.77 -1.32
CA SER A 265 -16.23 15.66 -0.42
C SER A 265 -15.36 16.03 0.79
N LEU A 266 -15.07 15.03 1.64
CA LEU A 266 -14.17 15.18 2.77
C LEU A 266 -12.75 15.55 2.31
N PHE A 267 -12.17 14.78 1.39
CA PHE A 267 -10.79 14.97 0.93
C PHE A 267 -10.65 15.80 -0.36
N THR A 268 -11.76 16.19 -0.98
CA THR A 268 -11.81 17.17 -2.08
C THR A 268 -12.82 18.24 -1.72
N GLY A 269 -12.34 19.35 -1.17
CA GLY A 269 -13.16 20.34 -0.48
C GLY A 269 -14.10 21.15 -1.37
N PHE A 270 -14.06 20.97 -2.69
CA PHE A 270 -14.81 21.77 -3.66
C PHE A 270 -15.53 20.86 -4.66
N ASP A 271 -16.43 21.45 -5.44
CA ASP A 271 -17.09 20.81 -6.55
C ASP A 271 -16.13 20.67 -7.74
N ILE A 272 -15.79 19.44 -8.09
CA ILE A 272 -14.93 19.10 -9.22
C ILE A 272 -15.52 19.47 -10.58
N ASP A 273 -16.81 19.78 -10.66
CA ASP A 273 -17.48 20.26 -11.87
C ASP A 273 -17.50 21.79 -11.99
N ASN A 274 -17.07 22.51 -10.95
CA ASN A 274 -17.07 23.96 -10.92
C ASN A 274 -15.97 24.56 -11.83
N PRO A 275 -16.32 25.46 -12.78
CA PRO A 275 -15.35 26.04 -13.71
C PRO A 275 -14.24 26.86 -13.03
N LEU A 276 -14.55 27.61 -11.97
CA LEU A 276 -13.54 28.42 -11.26
C LEU A 276 -12.58 27.52 -10.49
N ALA A 277 -13.07 26.47 -9.84
CA ALA A 277 -12.21 25.48 -9.18
C ALA A 277 -11.29 24.76 -10.20
N ARG A 278 -11.83 24.37 -11.36
CA ARG A 278 -11.03 23.79 -12.45
C ARG A 278 -9.96 24.75 -12.94
N ASP A 279 -10.30 26.00 -13.24
CA ASP A 279 -9.32 27.01 -13.70
C ASP A 279 -8.20 27.24 -12.68
N LEU A 280 -8.55 27.41 -11.40
CA LEU A 280 -7.61 27.56 -10.30
C LEU A 280 -6.63 26.38 -10.22
N TRP A 281 -7.15 25.15 -10.14
CA TRP A 281 -6.32 23.97 -10.06
C TRP A 281 -5.52 23.73 -11.34
N GLY A 282 -6.06 24.02 -12.52
CA GLY A 282 -5.30 23.93 -13.77
C GLY A 282 -4.07 24.84 -13.77
N LYS A 283 -4.20 26.07 -13.27
CA LYS A 283 -3.05 26.98 -13.10
C LYS A 283 -2.00 26.38 -12.16
N ILE A 284 -2.43 25.88 -11.00
CA ILE A 284 -1.54 25.27 -9.99
C ILE A 284 -0.83 24.04 -10.56
N ILE A 285 -1.57 23.12 -11.18
CA ILE A 285 -1.04 21.87 -11.73
C ILE A 285 0.01 22.17 -12.81
N ARG A 286 -0.30 23.05 -13.76
CA ARG A 286 0.67 23.45 -14.79
C ARG A 286 1.91 24.10 -14.14
N LYS A 287 1.73 25.04 -13.21
CA LYS A 287 2.89 25.73 -12.62
C LYS A 287 3.78 24.80 -11.80
N THR A 288 3.18 23.91 -11.01
CA THR A 288 3.92 22.95 -10.21
C THR A 288 4.61 21.91 -11.09
N GLY A 289 3.93 21.40 -12.12
CA GLY A 289 4.52 20.51 -13.13
C GLY A 289 5.72 21.12 -13.86
N GLU A 290 5.66 22.40 -14.25
CA GLU A 290 6.80 23.12 -14.84
C GLU A 290 8.00 23.18 -13.89
N LEU A 291 7.76 23.48 -12.61
CA LEU A 291 8.82 23.71 -11.61
C LEU A 291 9.51 22.43 -11.14
N THR A 292 8.89 21.28 -11.34
CA THR A 292 9.39 19.99 -10.89
C THR A 292 9.80 19.07 -12.02
N LYS A 293 9.73 19.53 -13.29
CA LYS A 293 10.12 18.73 -14.45
C LYS A 293 11.56 18.23 -14.32
N GLY A 294 11.72 16.90 -14.42
CA GLY A 294 13.02 16.23 -14.31
C GLY A 294 13.59 16.12 -12.89
N LYS A 295 12.85 16.51 -11.84
CA LYS A 295 13.28 16.36 -10.46
C LYS A 295 13.06 14.93 -9.95
N LYS A 296 14.03 14.41 -9.19
CA LYS A 296 14.01 13.11 -8.50
C LYS A 296 12.85 12.95 -7.54
N VAL A 297 12.42 14.02 -6.88
CA VAL A 297 11.29 13.99 -5.94
C VAL A 297 9.94 13.68 -6.63
N THR A 298 9.91 13.50 -7.95
CA THR A 298 8.72 13.11 -8.71
C THR A 298 8.81 11.72 -9.34
N GLU A 299 9.87 10.95 -9.05
CA GLU A 299 10.11 9.61 -9.64
C GLU A 299 9.21 8.50 -9.07
N VAL A 300 8.58 8.71 -7.90
CA VAL A 300 7.46 7.86 -7.42
C VAL A 300 6.11 8.44 -7.87
N GLY A 301 6.14 9.53 -8.64
CA GLY A 301 4.98 10.17 -9.23
C GLY A 301 4.29 11.21 -8.36
N PHE A 302 3.27 11.81 -8.96
CA PHE A 302 2.33 12.73 -8.31
C PHE A 302 1.12 11.96 -7.78
N VAL A 303 0.87 12.07 -6.48
CA VAL A 303 -0.38 11.64 -5.85
C VAL A 303 -1.45 12.67 -6.15
N LEU A 304 -2.31 12.39 -7.13
CA LEU A 304 -3.29 13.36 -7.64
C LEU A 304 -4.41 13.69 -6.65
N ALA A 305 -4.68 12.80 -5.69
CA ALA A 305 -5.60 13.02 -4.58
C ALA A 305 -5.33 12.04 -3.42
N ASN A 306 -5.59 12.49 -2.20
CA ASN A 306 -5.64 11.66 -1.00
C ASN A 306 -7.05 11.08 -0.82
N GLU A 307 -7.20 9.76 -0.81
CA GLU A 307 -8.47 9.06 -0.54
C GLU A 307 -9.73 9.70 -1.20
N PRO A 308 -9.76 9.95 -2.53
CA PRO A 308 -10.91 10.62 -3.13
C PRO A 308 -12.17 9.76 -3.06
N HIS A 309 -13.32 10.40 -2.81
CA HIS A 309 -14.67 9.83 -2.89
C HIS A 309 -15.73 10.93 -2.87
N TRP A 310 -16.94 10.62 -3.32
CA TRP A 310 -18.13 11.49 -3.32
C TRP A 310 -19.39 10.67 -3.01
N TYR A 311 -19.44 10.08 -1.82
CA TYR A 311 -20.57 9.25 -1.35
C TYR A 311 -21.87 10.06 -1.35
N ALA A 312 -22.75 9.73 -2.28
CA ALA A 312 -23.97 10.49 -2.51
C ALA A 312 -25.21 9.93 -1.80
N GLU A 313 -25.11 8.87 -1.00
CA GLU A 313 -26.28 8.22 -0.39
C GLU A 313 -26.75 8.89 0.92
N LYS A 314 -28.08 9.01 1.11
CA LYS A 314 -28.69 9.56 2.33
C LYS A 314 -28.23 8.79 3.58
N GLY A 315 -27.82 9.51 4.62
CA GLY A 315 -27.42 8.91 5.90
C GLY A 315 -26.00 8.35 5.93
N HIS A 316 -25.20 8.53 4.87
CA HIS A 316 -23.79 8.14 4.90
C HIS A 316 -23.00 8.94 5.93
N TRP A 317 -22.02 8.32 6.59
CA TRP A 317 -21.29 8.93 7.70
C TRP A 317 -20.46 10.16 7.30
N THR A 318 -20.08 10.29 6.03
CA THR A 318 -19.30 11.43 5.53
C THR A 318 -20.11 12.73 5.46
N GLN A 319 -21.45 12.66 5.51
CA GLN A 319 -22.31 13.86 5.48
C GLN A 319 -22.08 14.79 6.67
N LYS A 320 -21.58 14.28 7.80
CA LYS A 320 -21.17 15.12 8.94
C LYS A 320 -19.96 16.01 8.62
N TYR A 321 -19.28 15.74 7.51
CA TYR A 321 -18.22 16.56 6.92
C TYR A 321 -18.68 17.25 5.62
N GLU A 322 -20.00 17.44 5.47
CA GLU A 322 -20.67 18.15 4.36
C GLU A 322 -20.57 17.50 2.97
N GLU A 323 -19.97 16.31 2.87
CA GLU A 323 -19.84 15.58 1.62
C GLU A 323 -21.20 15.29 0.96
N MET A 324 -21.33 15.70 -0.31
CA MET A 324 -22.48 15.44 -1.18
C MET A 324 -23.85 15.73 -0.54
N THR A 325 -23.93 16.66 0.42
CA THR A 325 -25.18 17.10 1.06
C THR A 325 -26.06 17.94 0.13
N SER A 326 -25.48 18.43 -0.97
CA SER A 326 -26.15 19.03 -2.13
C SER A 326 -25.21 18.96 -3.33
N ILE A 327 -25.70 19.30 -4.53
CA ILE A 327 -24.89 19.44 -5.75
C ILE A 327 -25.06 20.83 -6.34
N SER A 328 -24.04 21.32 -7.05
CA SER A 328 -24.10 22.59 -7.77
C SER A 328 -24.97 22.50 -9.03
N SER A 329 -25.32 23.66 -9.58
CA SER A 329 -25.93 23.74 -10.91
C SER A 329 -25.01 23.20 -12.01
N TYR A 330 -23.69 23.31 -11.86
CA TYR A 330 -22.71 22.76 -12.80
C TYR A 330 -22.75 21.23 -12.83
N THR A 331 -22.71 20.59 -11.66
CA THR A 331 -22.84 19.13 -11.53
C THR A 331 -24.17 18.66 -12.12
N LEU A 332 -25.29 19.33 -11.81
CA LEU A 332 -26.60 18.96 -12.34
C LEU A 332 -26.66 19.07 -13.87
N ASN A 333 -26.10 20.14 -14.46
CA ASN A 333 -26.11 20.33 -15.91
C ASN A 333 -25.20 19.35 -16.65
N LYS A 334 -24.05 18.99 -16.07
CA LYS A 334 -23.21 17.90 -16.61
C LYS A 334 -23.92 16.55 -16.52
N PHE A 335 -24.65 16.27 -15.43
CA PHE A 335 -25.45 15.05 -15.32
C PHE A 335 -26.55 14.98 -16.39
N ARG A 336 -27.26 16.08 -16.62
CA ARG A 336 -28.25 16.18 -17.72
C ARG A 336 -27.64 15.91 -19.08
N SER A 337 -26.45 16.44 -19.33
CA SER A 337 -25.70 16.21 -20.58
C SER A 337 -25.21 14.77 -20.71
N TRP A 338 -24.86 14.12 -19.59
CA TRP A 338 -24.50 12.71 -19.55
C TRP A 338 -25.72 11.83 -19.86
N LEU A 339 -26.87 12.13 -19.27
CA LEU A 339 -28.13 11.43 -19.54
C LEU A 339 -28.56 11.57 -21.00
N ASP A 340 -28.49 12.78 -21.56
CA ASP A 340 -28.79 13.02 -22.98
C ASP A 340 -27.95 12.12 -23.91
N LYS A 341 -26.66 11.96 -23.61
CA LYS A 341 -25.78 11.03 -24.33
C LYS A 341 -26.12 9.57 -24.08
N LYS A 342 -26.33 9.18 -22.81
CA LYS A 342 -26.64 7.80 -22.39
C LYS A 342 -27.89 7.26 -23.07
N TYR A 343 -28.92 8.10 -23.17
CA TYR A 343 -30.21 7.81 -23.78
C TYR A 343 -30.29 8.26 -25.26
N GLN A 344 -29.17 8.67 -25.86
CA GLN A 344 -29.08 9.06 -27.28
C GLN A 344 -30.12 10.12 -27.72
N GLY A 345 -30.46 11.05 -26.82
CA GLY A 345 -31.49 12.07 -27.06
C GLY A 345 -32.94 11.59 -26.88
N ASP A 346 -33.19 10.34 -26.48
CA ASP A 346 -34.54 9.83 -26.22
C ASP A 346 -34.98 10.06 -24.77
N ILE A 347 -35.62 11.20 -24.53
CA ILE A 347 -36.17 11.52 -23.21
C ILE A 347 -37.30 10.57 -22.77
N ASN A 348 -37.98 9.90 -23.72
CA ASN A 348 -39.06 8.98 -23.37
C ASN A 348 -38.50 7.70 -22.76
N GLU A 349 -37.36 7.20 -23.27
CA GLU A 349 -36.67 6.04 -22.71
C GLU A 349 -36.20 6.32 -21.27
N LEU A 350 -35.63 7.51 -21.01
CA LEU A 350 -35.30 7.92 -19.64
C LEU A 350 -36.55 7.97 -18.76
N ASN A 351 -37.62 8.57 -19.24
CA ASN A 351 -38.88 8.68 -18.49
C ASN A 351 -39.49 7.32 -18.16
N GLU A 352 -39.42 6.36 -19.08
CA GLU A 352 -39.83 4.98 -18.86
C GLU A 352 -38.99 4.33 -17.75
N ASN A 353 -37.66 4.42 -17.86
CA ASN A 353 -36.73 3.86 -16.88
C ASN A 353 -36.87 4.49 -15.48
N TRP A 354 -37.08 5.80 -15.40
CA TRP A 354 -37.08 6.54 -14.14
C TRP A 354 -38.47 6.70 -13.50
N GLY A 355 -39.54 6.33 -14.22
CA GLY A 355 -40.92 6.59 -13.83
C GLY A 355 -41.24 8.09 -13.78
N THR A 356 -40.70 8.87 -14.72
CA THR A 356 -40.80 10.33 -14.77
C THR A 356 -41.53 10.83 -16.02
N HIS A 357 -41.72 12.15 -16.13
CA HIS A 357 -42.44 12.79 -17.24
C HIS A 357 -41.75 14.10 -17.66
N PHE A 358 -40.42 14.10 -17.75
CA PHE A 358 -39.64 15.26 -18.21
C PHE A 358 -39.89 15.52 -19.71
N SER A 359 -39.98 16.78 -20.11
CA SER A 359 -40.21 17.12 -21.53
C SER A 359 -38.92 17.12 -22.36
N GLN A 360 -37.78 17.31 -21.71
CA GLN A 360 -36.43 17.39 -22.31
C GLN A 360 -35.37 17.16 -21.21
N PHE A 361 -34.13 16.82 -21.59
CA PHE A 361 -33.07 16.52 -20.62
C PHE A 361 -32.71 17.70 -19.71
N THR A 362 -32.86 18.95 -20.17
CA THR A 362 -32.62 20.13 -19.33
C THR A 362 -33.62 20.29 -18.18
N ASP A 363 -34.75 19.59 -18.24
CA ASP A 363 -35.78 19.61 -17.18
C ASP A 363 -35.52 18.54 -16.11
N VAL A 364 -34.61 17.57 -16.37
CA VAL A 364 -34.35 16.47 -15.44
C VAL A 364 -33.91 17.03 -14.10
N ALA A 365 -34.51 16.51 -13.03
CA ALA A 365 -34.17 16.83 -11.66
C ALA A 365 -33.85 15.54 -10.90
N ILE A 366 -32.90 15.64 -9.97
CA ILE A 366 -32.52 14.56 -9.07
C ILE A 366 -32.27 15.15 -7.68
N GLU A 367 -32.69 14.42 -6.65
CA GLU A 367 -32.37 14.75 -5.25
C GLU A 367 -31.06 14.08 -4.86
N ILE A 368 -30.07 14.86 -4.46
CA ILE A 368 -28.81 14.40 -3.87
C ILE A 368 -28.67 15.04 -2.49
N PRO A 369 -28.45 14.25 -1.41
CA PRO A 369 -28.13 12.82 -1.40
C PRO A 369 -29.27 11.91 -1.89
N ILE A 370 -28.94 10.86 -2.63
CA ILE A 370 -29.88 9.88 -3.21
C ILE A 370 -30.33 8.86 -2.15
N ASP A 371 -31.58 8.41 -2.21
CA ASP A 371 -32.11 7.41 -1.27
C ASP A 371 -31.50 6.01 -1.55
N PRO A 372 -30.79 5.38 -0.59
CA PRO A 372 -30.26 4.03 -0.80
C PRO A 372 -31.33 2.95 -1.01
N ALA A 373 -32.61 3.24 -0.70
CA ALA A 373 -33.72 2.32 -0.93
C ALA A 373 -33.97 2.02 -2.41
N ILE A 374 -33.56 2.90 -3.33
CA ILE A 374 -33.73 2.71 -4.78
C ILE A 374 -32.53 2.03 -5.44
N LYS A 375 -31.60 1.47 -4.65
CA LYS A 375 -30.48 0.68 -5.21
C LYS A 375 -31.00 -0.49 -6.04
N GLY A 376 -30.50 -0.61 -7.26
CA GLY A 376 -30.96 -1.57 -8.27
C GLY A 376 -32.01 -1.01 -9.23
N GLU A 377 -32.50 0.22 -9.03
CA GLU A 377 -33.35 0.93 -9.99
C GLU A 377 -32.51 1.75 -11.00
N PRO A 378 -33.01 1.99 -12.23
CA PRO A 378 -32.29 2.75 -13.26
C PRO A 378 -31.76 4.10 -12.83
N LYS A 379 -32.51 4.84 -12.00
CA LYS A 379 -32.12 6.15 -11.46
C LYS A 379 -30.89 6.08 -10.55
N TRP A 380 -30.79 5.02 -9.73
CA TRP A 380 -29.61 4.77 -8.91
C TRP A 380 -28.41 4.41 -9.77
N TYR A 381 -28.62 3.55 -10.77
CA TYR A 381 -27.58 3.14 -11.71
C TYR A 381 -26.99 4.35 -12.46
N ASP A 382 -27.85 5.15 -13.08
CA ASP A 382 -27.45 6.32 -13.87
C ASP A 382 -26.68 7.34 -13.03
N TRP A 383 -27.16 7.67 -11.82
CA TRP A 383 -26.43 8.58 -10.94
C TRP A 383 -25.08 8.02 -10.50
N THR A 384 -25.03 6.75 -10.08
CA THR A 384 -23.80 6.13 -9.59
C THR A 384 -22.75 6.04 -10.70
N ARG A 385 -23.16 5.64 -11.91
CA ARG A 385 -22.28 5.59 -13.08
C ARG A 385 -21.82 6.99 -13.49
N TYR A 386 -22.72 7.98 -13.52
CA TYR A 386 -22.32 9.37 -13.75
C TYR A 386 -21.31 9.88 -12.71
N ASN A 387 -21.49 9.56 -11.42
CA ASN A 387 -20.59 10.00 -10.37
C ASN A 387 -19.17 9.41 -10.52
N MET A 388 -19.07 8.18 -11.04
CA MET A 388 -17.81 7.57 -11.46
C MET A 388 -17.21 8.23 -12.71
N ASP A 389 -18.04 8.51 -13.71
CA ASP A 389 -17.56 9.12 -14.97
C ASP A 389 -17.10 10.57 -14.74
N ARG A 390 -17.79 11.34 -13.89
CA ARG A 390 -17.41 12.74 -13.59
C ARG A 390 -16.13 12.86 -12.76
N SER A 391 -15.87 11.90 -11.86
CA SER A 391 -14.60 11.86 -11.13
C SER A 391 -13.45 11.44 -12.04
N THR A 392 -13.68 10.49 -12.95
CA THR A 392 -12.73 10.09 -13.99
C THR A 392 -12.43 11.26 -14.92
N ASP A 393 -13.43 12.06 -15.31
CA ASP A 393 -13.25 13.31 -16.07
C ASP A 393 -12.40 14.35 -15.31
N TRP A 394 -12.62 14.50 -14.00
CA TRP A 394 -11.78 15.36 -13.16
C TRP A 394 -10.32 14.90 -13.14
N PHE A 395 -10.05 13.62 -12.90
CA PHE A 395 -8.66 13.12 -12.89
C PHE A 395 -8.03 13.13 -14.28
N THR A 396 -8.82 12.94 -15.33
CA THR A 396 -8.37 13.11 -16.72
C THR A 396 -7.95 14.56 -16.96
N TYR A 397 -8.74 15.53 -16.51
CA TYR A 397 -8.38 16.94 -16.54
C TYR A 397 -7.08 17.21 -15.78
N VAL A 398 -6.97 16.76 -14.52
CA VAL A 398 -5.77 16.94 -13.69
C VAL A 398 -4.51 16.40 -14.36
N GLN A 399 -4.57 15.17 -14.89
CA GLN A 399 -3.44 14.56 -15.56
C GLN A 399 -3.08 15.29 -16.86
N ASN A 400 -4.07 15.66 -17.68
CA ASN A 400 -3.81 16.40 -18.93
C ASN A 400 -3.17 17.77 -18.66
N GLU A 401 -3.59 18.46 -17.61
CA GLU A 401 -2.98 19.73 -17.21
C GLU A 401 -1.51 19.53 -16.80
N LEU A 402 -1.20 18.47 -16.05
CA LEU A 402 0.18 18.14 -15.66
C LEU A 402 1.03 17.77 -16.88
N HIS A 403 0.55 16.85 -17.71
CA HIS A 403 1.27 16.37 -18.90
C HIS A 403 1.42 17.43 -19.99
N SER A 404 0.58 18.48 -20.00
CA SER A 404 0.73 19.61 -20.93
C SER A 404 2.06 20.38 -20.75
N VAL A 405 2.68 20.28 -19.57
CA VAL A 405 3.94 20.95 -19.22
C VAL A 405 5.04 19.96 -18.82
N ASN A 406 4.68 18.78 -18.32
CA ASN A 406 5.57 17.72 -17.88
C ASN A 406 5.05 16.36 -18.37
N GLU A 407 5.24 16.09 -19.67
CA GLU A 407 4.72 14.92 -20.38
C GLU A 407 5.14 13.56 -19.80
N ASP A 408 6.32 13.49 -19.19
CA ASP A 408 6.90 12.27 -18.61
C ASP A 408 6.58 12.12 -17.11
N ALA A 409 5.75 13.01 -16.54
CA ALA A 409 5.43 12.95 -15.11
C ALA A 409 4.63 11.70 -14.78
N ASP A 410 5.13 10.91 -13.83
CA ASP A 410 4.35 9.80 -13.30
C ASP A 410 3.20 10.28 -12.42
N THR A 411 2.08 9.57 -12.45
CA THR A 411 0.87 9.90 -11.70
C THR A 411 0.29 8.65 -11.05
N HIS A 412 -0.31 8.83 -9.89
CA HIS A 412 -1.20 7.85 -9.29
C HIS A 412 -2.20 8.53 -8.35
N ILE A 413 -3.24 7.82 -7.93
CA ILE A 413 -4.26 8.33 -7.00
C ILE A 413 -4.22 7.43 -5.77
N LYS A 414 -4.31 7.96 -4.55
CA LYS A 414 -4.43 7.12 -3.35
C LYS A 414 -5.86 6.60 -3.22
N ILE A 415 -6.21 5.58 -4.01
CA ILE A 415 -7.53 4.96 -3.99
C ILE A 415 -7.65 4.01 -2.80
N MET A 416 -8.73 4.15 -2.04
CA MET A 416 -9.07 3.17 -1.00
C MET A 416 -9.56 1.87 -1.61
N PRO A 417 -8.92 0.71 -1.33
CA PRO A 417 -9.38 -0.57 -1.88
C PRO A 417 -10.85 -0.90 -1.60
N ARG A 418 -11.44 -0.32 -0.55
CA ARG A 418 -12.88 -0.44 -0.25
C ARG A 418 -13.79 0.02 -1.38
N MET A 419 -13.33 0.91 -2.28
CA MET A 419 -14.09 1.35 -3.45
C MET A 419 -14.37 0.20 -4.43
N PHE A 420 -13.50 -0.81 -4.43
CA PHE A 420 -13.70 -2.06 -5.15
C PHE A 420 -14.22 -3.17 -4.22
N MET A 421 -13.62 -3.36 -3.05
CA MET A 421 -13.83 -4.52 -2.18
C MET A 421 -15.19 -4.56 -1.46
N ASP A 422 -15.77 -3.41 -1.10
CA ASP A 422 -17.05 -3.35 -0.37
C ASP A 422 -18.23 -3.39 -1.37
N ASP A 423 -19.47 -3.55 -0.91
CA ASP A 423 -20.66 -3.59 -1.79
C ASP A 423 -21.24 -2.20 -2.14
N SER A 424 -20.76 -1.13 -1.50
CA SER A 424 -21.20 0.24 -1.81
C SER A 424 -20.47 0.75 -3.06
N ARG A 425 -21.19 1.50 -3.91
CA ARG A 425 -20.68 2.11 -5.14
C ARG A 425 -21.02 3.59 -5.30
N SER A 426 -21.70 4.19 -4.32
CA SER A 426 -22.12 5.59 -4.39
C SER A 426 -20.97 6.60 -4.26
N GLY A 427 -19.75 6.13 -3.93
CA GLY A 427 -18.54 6.92 -3.74
C GLY A 427 -17.94 7.55 -5.01
N GLY A 428 -18.45 7.22 -6.20
CA GLY A 428 -18.02 7.85 -7.45
C GLY A 428 -16.59 7.54 -7.85
N ILE A 429 -16.07 6.36 -7.50
CA ILE A 429 -14.72 5.91 -7.87
C ILE A 429 -14.84 4.66 -8.73
N ASP A 430 -14.43 4.77 -10.00
CA ASP A 430 -14.23 3.63 -10.89
C ASP A 430 -12.76 3.21 -10.81
N THR A 431 -12.51 2.12 -10.07
CA THR A 431 -11.14 1.71 -9.75
C THR A 431 -10.39 1.24 -11.00
N GLU A 432 -11.09 0.60 -11.94
CA GLU A 432 -10.49 0.16 -13.21
C GLU A 432 -10.13 1.37 -14.08
N ALA A 433 -11.08 2.28 -14.31
CA ALA A 433 -10.84 3.44 -15.16
C ALA A 433 -9.71 4.33 -14.64
N LEU A 434 -9.61 4.52 -13.32
CA LEU A 434 -8.54 5.31 -12.72
C LEU A 434 -7.18 4.59 -12.76
N ALA A 435 -7.16 3.26 -12.57
CA ALA A 435 -5.94 2.48 -12.72
C ALA A 435 -5.45 2.47 -14.18
N GLU A 436 -6.34 2.52 -15.17
CA GLU A 436 -5.96 2.69 -16.58
C GLU A 436 -5.45 4.11 -16.88
N LEU A 437 -6.09 5.13 -16.30
CA LEU A 437 -5.79 6.54 -16.52
C LEU A 437 -4.38 6.91 -16.05
N THR A 438 -4.00 6.57 -14.82
CA THR A 438 -2.74 7.01 -14.21
C THR A 438 -1.54 6.23 -14.71
N THR A 439 -0.31 6.78 -14.67
CA THR A 439 0.87 6.04 -15.17
C THR A 439 1.31 4.92 -14.22
N MET A 440 1.02 5.07 -12.92
CA MET A 440 1.23 4.07 -11.88
C MET A 440 -0.10 3.75 -11.18
N VAL A 441 -0.21 2.58 -10.54
CA VAL A 441 -1.34 2.23 -9.68
C VAL A 441 -1.08 2.78 -8.28
N GLY A 442 -2.04 3.49 -7.70
CA GLY A 442 -1.92 4.05 -6.35
C GLY A 442 -3.05 3.60 -5.44
N HIS A 443 -2.75 3.38 -4.15
CA HIS A 443 -3.76 3.04 -3.14
C HIS A 443 -3.28 3.22 -1.68
N ASP A 444 -4.15 2.92 -0.71
CA ASP A 444 -3.92 2.84 0.75
C ASP A 444 -4.41 1.48 1.32
N ALA A 445 -3.77 0.37 0.91
CA ALA A 445 -4.30 -0.94 1.30
C ALA A 445 -4.18 -1.16 2.81
N LYS A 446 -5.17 -1.87 3.38
CA LYS A 446 -5.28 -2.13 4.82
C LYS A 446 -5.36 -3.62 5.14
N SER A 447 -4.83 -3.97 6.30
CA SER A 447 -4.91 -5.29 6.91
C SER A 447 -4.99 -5.13 8.43
N PHE A 448 -5.48 -6.15 9.13
CA PHE A 448 -5.66 -6.12 10.58
C PHE A 448 -5.08 -7.39 11.20
N GLY A 449 -4.16 -7.24 12.16
CA GLY A 449 -3.54 -8.36 12.88
C GLY A 449 -4.36 -8.89 14.07
N SER A 450 -5.44 -8.20 14.45
CA SER A 450 -6.36 -8.61 15.52
C SER A 450 -7.75 -8.01 15.30
N GLU A 451 -8.65 -8.19 16.25
CA GLU A 451 -10.05 -7.77 16.12
C GLU A 451 -10.20 -6.26 15.85
N ASN A 452 -11.27 -5.91 15.11
CA ASN A 452 -11.62 -4.53 14.84
C ASN A 452 -11.99 -3.79 16.13
N ILE A 453 -11.38 -2.63 16.37
CA ILE A 453 -11.64 -1.81 17.56
C ILE A 453 -12.91 -0.94 17.41
N ARG A 454 -13.54 -0.90 16.23
CA ARG A 454 -14.81 -0.19 16.01
C ARG A 454 -16.00 -1.09 16.35
N PRO A 455 -16.90 -0.65 17.26
CA PRO A 455 -18.13 -1.37 17.55
C PRO A 455 -18.95 -1.68 16.29
N GLY A 456 -19.47 -2.90 16.20
CA GLY A 456 -20.34 -3.34 15.10
C GLY A 456 -19.64 -3.67 13.79
N LYS A 457 -18.30 -3.52 13.69
CA LYS A 457 -17.53 -4.03 12.55
C LYS A 457 -17.15 -5.49 12.78
N SER A 458 -17.18 -6.28 11.71
CA SER A 458 -16.95 -7.71 11.78
C SER A 458 -15.46 -8.04 11.78
N SER A 459 -15.08 -9.00 12.63
CA SER A 459 -13.76 -9.66 12.62
C SER A 459 -13.88 -11.15 12.30
N LYS A 460 -14.94 -11.60 11.60
CA LYS A 460 -15.21 -13.04 11.36
C LYS A 460 -14.06 -13.79 10.68
N TRP A 461 -13.22 -13.09 9.92
CA TRP A 461 -12.01 -13.67 9.35
C TRP A 461 -11.07 -14.28 10.41
N ILE A 462 -11.10 -13.80 11.66
CA ILE A 462 -10.28 -14.28 12.78
C ILE A 462 -10.63 -15.71 13.19
N GLU A 463 -11.82 -16.21 12.83
CA GLU A 463 -12.19 -17.61 13.05
C GLU A 463 -11.31 -18.57 12.22
N LYS A 464 -10.74 -18.09 11.12
CA LYS A 464 -9.93 -18.90 10.19
C LYS A 464 -8.47 -18.45 10.08
N TYR A 465 -8.24 -17.14 10.12
CA TYR A 465 -6.97 -16.54 9.73
C TYR A 465 -6.36 -15.70 10.84
N ALA A 466 -5.03 -15.70 10.92
CA ALA A 466 -4.27 -14.93 11.90
C ALA A 466 -4.36 -13.41 11.66
N TYR A 467 -4.65 -13.00 10.42
CA TYR A 467 -4.87 -11.60 10.06
C TYR A 467 -5.80 -11.45 8.85
N ASN A 468 -6.31 -10.24 8.65
CA ASN A 468 -7.20 -9.89 7.52
C ASN A 468 -6.42 -9.74 6.19
N TRP A 469 -6.05 -10.85 5.58
CA TRP A 469 -5.32 -10.90 4.31
C TRP A 469 -6.19 -10.57 3.08
N GLY A 470 -7.49 -10.84 3.13
CA GLY A 470 -8.38 -10.85 1.97
C GLY A 470 -8.45 -9.54 1.20
N ILE A 471 -8.51 -8.41 1.93
CA ILE A 471 -8.57 -7.05 1.34
C ILE A 471 -7.31 -6.76 0.53
N VAL A 472 -6.14 -7.12 1.06
CA VAL A 472 -4.87 -6.93 0.36
C VAL A 472 -4.88 -7.75 -0.92
N THR A 473 -5.15 -9.05 -0.82
CA THR A 473 -4.89 -9.95 -1.95
C THR A 473 -5.85 -9.76 -3.11
N MET A 474 -7.17 -9.71 -2.87
CA MET A 474 -8.15 -9.63 -3.96
C MET A 474 -8.05 -8.30 -4.71
N PHE A 475 -7.75 -7.21 -4.01
CA PHE A 475 -7.51 -5.92 -4.63
C PHE A 475 -6.24 -5.92 -5.48
N HIS A 476 -5.13 -6.47 -5.00
CA HIS A 476 -3.90 -6.54 -5.77
C HIS A 476 -4.05 -7.46 -7.00
N ASP A 477 -4.71 -8.62 -6.87
CA ASP A 477 -4.99 -9.48 -8.02
C ASP A 477 -5.91 -8.79 -9.06
N PHE A 478 -6.80 -7.88 -8.63
CA PHE A 478 -7.59 -7.04 -9.55
C PHE A 478 -6.71 -5.99 -10.25
N MET A 479 -5.86 -5.27 -9.51
CA MET A 479 -4.93 -4.27 -10.08
C MET A 479 -3.93 -4.90 -11.05
N GLU A 480 -3.32 -6.03 -10.69
CA GLU A 480 -2.43 -6.80 -11.56
C GLU A 480 -3.14 -7.38 -12.79
N SER A 481 -4.47 -7.44 -12.77
CA SER A 481 -5.25 -7.86 -13.94
C SER A 481 -5.59 -6.70 -14.86
N VAL A 482 -5.89 -5.52 -14.31
CA VAL A 482 -6.23 -4.30 -15.07
C VAL A 482 -4.97 -3.65 -15.65
N ALA A 483 -3.92 -3.53 -14.83
CA ALA A 483 -2.70 -2.80 -15.13
C ALA A 483 -1.43 -3.62 -14.81
N PRO A 484 -1.24 -4.80 -15.46
CA PRO A 484 -0.14 -5.73 -15.14
C PRO A 484 1.28 -5.17 -15.33
N ASN A 485 1.41 -4.10 -16.11
CA ASN A 485 2.70 -3.51 -16.46
C ASN A 485 2.91 -2.15 -15.79
N LYS A 486 2.20 -1.84 -14.70
CA LYS A 486 2.37 -0.57 -13.97
C LYS A 486 2.99 -0.83 -12.61
N ILE A 487 3.84 0.10 -12.19
CA ILE A 487 4.31 0.18 -10.80
C ILE A 487 3.11 0.35 -9.88
N ASN A 488 3.09 -0.38 -8.77
CA ASN A 488 2.06 -0.26 -7.74
C ASN A 488 2.59 0.40 -6.46
N VAL A 489 2.03 1.56 -6.13
CA VAL A 489 2.43 2.43 -5.01
C VAL A 489 1.34 2.46 -3.94
N ASN A 490 1.60 1.79 -2.82
CA ASN A 490 0.80 1.94 -1.60
C ASN A 490 1.27 3.17 -0.83
N SER A 491 0.72 4.33 -1.18
CA SER A 491 1.14 5.64 -0.67
C SER A 491 0.72 5.96 0.76
N GLU A 492 -0.04 5.07 1.41
CA GLU A 492 -0.36 5.10 2.85
C GLU A 492 -0.85 3.72 3.30
N SER A 493 0.06 2.77 3.52
CA SER A 493 -0.37 1.44 3.92
C SER A 493 -0.86 1.42 5.36
N HIS A 494 -2.08 0.91 5.54
CA HIS A 494 -2.70 0.70 6.84
C HIS A 494 -2.48 -0.74 7.31
N PHE A 495 -1.24 -1.23 7.19
CA PHE A 495 -0.83 -2.56 7.64
C PHE A 495 -0.38 -2.57 9.09
N LEU A 496 0.14 -1.45 9.59
CA LEU A 496 0.70 -1.32 10.95
C LEU A 496 -0.32 -0.76 11.94
N SER A 497 -1.21 0.10 11.47
CA SER A 497 -2.32 0.62 12.27
C SER A 497 -3.37 1.29 11.40
N SER A 498 -4.59 1.47 11.94
CA SER A 498 -5.63 2.27 11.29
C SER A 498 -6.65 2.76 12.30
N GLY A 499 -7.56 3.65 11.87
CA GLY A 499 -8.72 4.00 12.69
C GLY A 499 -9.68 2.84 13.00
N GLN A 500 -9.47 1.64 12.45
CA GLN A 500 -10.23 0.41 12.71
C GLN A 500 -9.45 -0.65 13.49
N TRP A 501 -8.15 -0.49 13.68
CA TRP A 501 -7.31 -1.51 14.30
C TRP A 501 -6.11 -0.88 14.99
N ARG A 502 -5.89 -1.27 16.25
CA ARG A 502 -4.79 -0.82 17.08
C ARG A 502 -4.39 -1.94 18.02
N ASP A 503 -3.09 -2.22 18.10
CA ASP A 503 -2.56 -3.26 18.97
C ASP A 503 -1.13 -2.87 19.37
N LEU A 504 -0.94 -2.47 20.63
CA LEU A 504 0.34 -1.96 21.12
C LEU A 504 1.45 -3.02 21.01
N ASP A 505 1.12 -4.30 21.15
CA ASP A 505 2.06 -5.42 21.02
C ASP A 505 1.82 -6.23 19.73
N THR A 506 1.86 -5.52 18.60
CA THR A 506 1.68 -6.13 17.28
C THR A 506 2.76 -7.17 16.99
N ARG A 507 2.34 -8.38 16.61
CA ARG A 507 3.25 -9.50 16.31
C ARG A 507 4.17 -9.16 15.13
N THR A 508 5.47 -9.35 15.28
CA THR A 508 6.44 -9.14 14.17
C THR A 508 6.24 -10.15 13.03
N SER A 509 5.77 -11.36 13.34
CA SER A 509 5.39 -12.37 12.34
C SER A 509 4.28 -11.87 11.41
N TYR A 510 3.26 -11.19 11.96
CA TYR A 510 2.21 -10.53 11.17
C TYR A 510 2.79 -9.46 10.24
N VAL A 511 3.64 -8.56 10.77
CA VAL A 511 4.27 -7.49 9.97
C VAL A 511 5.03 -8.08 8.80
N ARG A 512 5.87 -9.08 9.05
CA ARG A 512 6.60 -9.79 7.98
C ARG A 512 5.66 -10.42 6.96
N SER A 513 4.63 -11.15 7.42
CA SER A 513 3.70 -11.87 6.55
C SER A 513 2.91 -10.93 5.64
N VAL A 514 2.38 -9.82 6.17
CA VAL A 514 1.53 -8.91 5.39
C VAL A 514 2.32 -8.12 4.35
N TYR A 515 3.52 -7.64 4.69
CA TYR A 515 4.38 -6.92 3.74
C TYR A 515 4.90 -7.86 2.65
N TRP A 516 5.34 -9.06 3.02
CA TRP A 516 5.75 -10.06 2.03
C TRP A 516 4.60 -10.43 1.08
N LEU A 517 3.41 -10.66 1.63
CA LEU A 517 2.22 -10.99 0.83
C LEU A 517 1.85 -9.87 -0.14
N ALA A 518 1.85 -8.62 0.32
CA ALA A 518 1.52 -7.46 -0.50
C ALA A 518 2.54 -7.27 -1.65
N THR A 519 3.84 -7.36 -1.36
CA THR A 519 4.89 -7.23 -2.39
C THR A 519 4.85 -8.38 -3.39
N LEU A 520 4.65 -9.63 -2.94
CA LEU A 520 4.48 -10.79 -3.82
C LEU A 520 3.31 -10.63 -4.80
N LEU A 521 2.26 -9.92 -4.39
CA LEU A 521 1.07 -9.69 -5.20
C LEU A 521 1.12 -8.40 -6.01
N GLY A 522 2.21 -7.63 -5.93
CA GLY A 522 2.47 -6.54 -6.85
C GLY A 522 2.90 -5.22 -6.23
N MET A 523 2.89 -5.06 -4.91
CA MET A 523 3.27 -3.79 -4.27
C MET A 523 4.76 -3.46 -4.46
N ASP A 524 5.06 -2.42 -5.24
CA ASP A 524 6.42 -1.97 -5.58
C ASP A 524 6.97 -0.90 -4.62
N ALA A 525 6.09 -0.08 -4.07
CA ALA A 525 6.42 0.92 -3.06
C ALA A 525 5.38 0.93 -1.94
N ASN A 526 5.85 1.16 -0.72
CA ASN A 526 5.01 1.27 0.47
C ASN A 526 5.41 2.47 1.32
N MET A 527 4.44 3.31 1.67
CA MET A 527 4.57 4.31 2.74
C MET A 527 3.66 3.93 3.91
N GLY A 528 4.19 3.34 4.98
CA GLY A 528 3.38 2.88 6.11
C GLY A 528 2.74 4.04 6.86
N TRP A 529 1.49 3.87 7.30
CA TRP A 529 0.86 4.78 8.26
C TRP A 529 1.32 4.40 9.68
N PHE A 530 2.20 5.16 10.33
CA PHE A 530 2.85 6.43 9.92
C PHE A 530 4.02 6.72 10.86
N TRP A 531 4.94 7.62 10.48
CA TRP A 531 6.06 7.99 11.34
C TRP A 531 5.95 9.45 11.76
N ALA A 532 5.57 9.69 12.99
CA ALA A 532 5.35 11.02 13.52
C ALA A 532 6.20 11.30 14.76
N ARG A 533 7.30 10.56 14.95
CA ARG A 533 8.32 10.87 15.96
C ARG A 533 9.36 11.80 15.35
N ASP A 534 9.52 12.97 15.95
CA ASP A 534 10.63 13.85 15.68
C ASP A 534 11.94 13.27 16.24
N PRO A 535 13.11 13.75 15.73
CA PRO A 535 14.38 13.18 16.13
C PRO A 535 14.54 13.13 17.64
N ASP A 536 14.14 14.15 18.38
CA ASP A 536 14.29 14.23 19.84
C ASP A 536 13.39 13.26 20.64
N GLY A 537 12.38 12.68 19.98
CA GLY A 537 11.41 11.75 20.53
C GLY A 537 10.03 12.33 20.76
N SER A 538 9.78 13.63 20.58
CA SER A 538 8.41 14.15 20.62
C SER A 538 7.58 13.66 19.43
N PRO A 539 6.24 13.67 19.52
CA PRO A 539 5.39 13.68 18.33
C PRO A 539 5.70 14.93 17.48
N GLU A 540 5.53 14.85 16.17
CA GLU A 540 5.59 16.02 15.28
C GLU A 540 4.56 17.10 15.71
N ASP A 541 4.92 18.37 15.48
CA ASP A 541 4.25 19.54 16.03
C ASP A 541 2.72 19.55 15.89
N ARG A 542 2.15 19.01 14.80
CA ARG A 542 0.69 19.00 14.62
C ARG A 542 0.00 18.10 15.64
N LEU A 543 0.69 17.07 16.15
CA LEU A 543 0.21 16.12 17.15
C LEU A 543 0.51 16.54 18.60
N GLU A 544 1.11 17.71 18.80
CA GLU A 544 1.33 18.27 20.13
C GLU A 544 0.15 19.10 20.62
N GLY A 545 -0.05 19.16 21.93
CA GLY A 545 -1.08 20.02 22.52
C GLY A 545 -2.52 19.57 22.25
N GLU A 546 -3.39 20.53 21.91
CA GLU A 546 -4.79 20.29 21.56
C GLU A 546 -4.90 20.04 20.05
N LEU A 547 -5.48 18.90 19.67
CA LEU A 547 -5.54 18.46 18.29
C LEU A 547 -6.72 19.12 17.56
N ASP A 548 -6.44 20.08 16.69
CA ASP A 548 -7.43 20.75 15.83
C ASP A 548 -7.13 20.47 14.35
N PHE A 549 -7.74 19.41 13.82
CA PHE A 549 -7.52 18.96 12.45
C PHE A 549 -8.77 19.05 11.61
N PHE A 550 -8.59 19.47 10.37
CA PHE A 550 -9.59 19.27 9.33
C PHE A 550 -9.69 17.79 8.92
N ASP A 551 -8.57 17.05 8.94
CA ASP A 551 -8.55 15.60 8.75
C ASP A 551 -8.87 14.88 10.07
N PRO A 552 -10.05 14.24 10.20
CA PRO A 552 -10.43 13.53 11.41
C PRO A 552 -9.61 12.25 11.66
N GLY A 553 -8.81 11.79 10.68
CA GLY A 553 -8.00 10.58 10.78
C GLY A 553 -6.73 10.76 11.62
N LEU A 554 -6.18 11.98 11.67
CA LEU A 554 -4.92 12.29 12.36
C LEU A 554 -5.10 12.39 13.89
N GLY A 555 -6.25 12.94 14.32
CA GLY A 555 -6.63 13.07 15.74
C GLY A 555 -6.80 11.72 16.43
N GLY A 556 -5.78 11.29 17.18
CA GLY A 556 -5.75 9.98 17.85
C GLY A 556 -5.01 8.89 17.07
N ALA A 557 -4.35 9.22 15.95
CA ALA A 557 -3.60 8.23 15.18
C ALA A 557 -2.32 7.73 15.88
N PHE A 558 -1.71 8.54 16.75
CA PHE A 558 -0.37 8.28 17.29
C PHE A 558 -0.33 7.12 18.29
N ALA A 559 -1.25 7.09 19.27
CA ALA A 559 -1.21 6.13 20.36
C ALA A 559 -1.43 4.69 19.87
N GLY A 560 -0.51 3.79 20.25
CA GLY A 560 -0.47 2.39 19.82
C GLY A 560 -0.23 2.17 18.32
N SER A 561 0.34 3.17 17.63
CA SER A 561 0.95 2.99 16.31
C SER A 561 2.41 2.55 16.42
N ASN A 562 3.06 2.36 15.27
CA ASN A 562 4.47 1.99 15.18
C ASN A 562 5.43 3.00 15.86
N ASN A 563 4.98 4.24 16.10
CA ASN A 563 5.69 5.28 16.86
C ASN A 563 5.99 4.90 18.33
N MET A 564 5.30 3.88 18.86
CA MET A 564 5.45 3.34 20.21
C MET A 564 5.94 1.86 20.20
N GLN A 565 6.41 1.37 19.04
CA GLN A 565 6.64 -0.06 18.80
C GLN A 565 7.98 -0.32 18.09
N PRO A 566 9.09 -0.43 18.85
CA PRO A 566 10.41 -0.65 18.24
C PRO A 566 10.48 -1.93 17.40
N HIS A 567 9.86 -2.99 17.91
CA HIS A 567 9.81 -4.30 17.25
C HIS A 567 9.07 -4.28 15.91
N VAL A 568 7.97 -3.51 15.80
CA VAL A 568 7.19 -3.37 14.57
C VAL A 568 7.98 -2.59 13.52
N THR A 569 8.47 -1.40 13.87
CA THR A 569 9.19 -0.53 12.93
C THR A 569 10.48 -1.20 12.44
N ASN A 570 11.23 -1.85 13.33
CA ASN A 570 12.38 -2.64 12.92
C ASN A 570 11.99 -3.77 11.97
N GLU A 571 10.91 -4.50 12.25
CA GLU A 571 10.49 -5.62 11.40
C GLU A 571 10.10 -5.19 9.98
N VAL A 572 9.49 -4.00 9.81
CA VAL A 572 9.25 -3.42 8.48
C VAL A 572 10.56 -3.30 7.70
N THR A 573 11.60 -2.72 8.29
CA THR A 573 12.91 -2.62 7.61
C THR A 573 13.51 -4.00 7.34
N GLN A 574 13.43 -4.94 8.29
CA GLN A 574 13.97 -6.29 8.11
C GLN A 574 13.29 -7.05 6.96
N VAL A 575 11.95 -6.98 6.84
CA VAL A 575 11.24 -7.65 5.74
C VAL A 575 11.54 -7.01 4.40
N MET A 576 11.69 -5.68 4.33
CA MET A 576 12.04 -4.99 3.08
C MET A 576 13.48 -5.28 2.65
N PHE A 577 14.43 -5.43 3.59
CA PHE A 577 15.78 -5.90 3.30
C PHE A 577 15.78 -7.32 2.74
N ASP A 578 14.95 -8.21 3.27
CA ASP A 578 14.83 -9.56 2.74
C ASP A 578 14.20 -9.57 1.33
N LEU A 579 13.09 -8.86 1.14
CA LEU A 579 12.44 -8.72 -0.18
C LEU A 579 13.42 -8.17 -1.22
N ASN A 580 14.21 -7.15 -0.87
CA ASN A 580 15.19 -6.56 -1.77
C ASN A 580 16.41 -7.47 -2.03
N SER A 581 16.84 -8.28 -1.06
CA SER A 581 17.84 -9.32 -1.28
C SER A 581 17.36 -10.36 -2.31
N PHE A 582 16.06 -10.61 -2.41
CA PHE A 582 15.44 -11.60 -3.31
C PHE A 582 14.54 -10.97 -4.39
N SER A 583 14.82 -9.73 -4.80
CA SER A 583 13.88 -8.96 -5.62
C SER A 583 13.61 -9.59 -6.99
N GLU A 584 14.62 -10.16 -7.64
CA GLU A 584 14.49 -10.88 -8.90
C GLU A 584 13.57 -12.10 -8.74
N GLU A 585 13.73 -12.88 -7.67
CA GLU A 585 12.88 -14.02 -7.37
C GLU A 585 11.42 -13.61 -7.07
N ILE A 586 11.22 -12.49 -6.36
CA ILE A 586 9.88 -11.98 -6.07
C ILE A 586 9.18 -11.48 -7.34
N VAL A 587 9.87 -10.75 -8.21
CA VAL A 587 9.33 -10.31 -9.50
C VAL A 587 8.97 -11.52 -10.37
N GLU A 588 9.82 -12.53 -10.45
CA GLU A 588 9.52 -13.74 -11.22
C GLU A 588 8.27 -14.46 -10.69
N LEU A 589 8.10 -14.52 -9.37
CA LEU A 589 6.89 -15.08 -8.76
C LEU A 589 5.63 -14.25 -9.05
N ARG A 590 5.75 -12.91 -9.06
CA ARG A 590 4.66 -11.96 -9.36
C ARG A 590 4.19 -12.08 -10.80
N GLU A 591 5.11 -12.18 -11.76
CA GLU A 591 4.85 -12.23 -13.20
C GLU A 591 4.27 -13.57 -13.68
N GLN A 592 3.98 -14.50 -12.77
CA GLN A 592 3.30 -15.75 -13.09
C GLN A 592 1.98 -15.50 -13.84
N ARG A 593 1.77 -16.31 -14.87
CA ARG A 593 0.51 -16.38 -15.60
C ARG A 593 -0.67 -16.59 -14.65
N ARG A 594 -1.76 -15.87 -14.87
CA ARG A 594 -3.00 -15.94 -14.08
C ARG A 594 -4.06 -16.75 -14.85
N PRO A 595 -4.06 -18.10 -14.76
CA PRO A 595 -4.81 -18.96 -15.69
C PRO A 595 -6.33 -18.88 -15.52
N LEU A 596 -6.82 -18.54 -14.32
CA LEU A 596 -8.24 -18.36 -14.05
C LEU A 596 -8.54 -16.88 -13.83
N ARG A 597 -9.46 -16.32 -14.63
CA ARG A 597 -9.94 -14.96 -14.46
C ARG A 597 -11.37 -14.95 -13.91
N LEU A 598 -11.61 -14.21 -12.83
CA LEU A 598 -12.94 -13.94 -12.31
C LEU A 598 -13.56 -12.75 -13.08
N PHE A 599 -14.72 -12.94 -13.67
CA PHE A 599 -15.38 -11.85 -14.39
C PHE A 599 -15.95 -10.82 -13.40
N TYR A 600 -15.45 -9.59 -13.50
CA TYR A 600 -15.91 -8.43 -12.74
C TYR A 600 -16.78 -7.53 -13.63
N SER A 601 -17.92 -7.10 -13.11
CA SER A 601 -18.81 -6.12 -13.73
C SER A 601 -19.16 -5.04 -12.72
N GLU A 602 -18.73 -3.82 -13.00
CA GLU A 602 -19.16 -2.63 -12.25
C GLU A 602 -20.68 -2.46 -12.34
N THR A 603 -21.29 -2.84 -13.47
CA THR A 603 -22.75 -2.81 -13.65
C THR A 603 -23.49 -3.72 -12.68
N THR A 604 -22.99 -4.93 -12.44
CA THR A 604 -23.55 -5.78 -11.37
C THR A 604 -23.26 -5.19 -9.98
N ALA A 605 -22.07 -4.65 -9.75
CA ALA A 605 -21.68 -4.09 -8.45
C ALA A 605 -22.56 -2.90 -8.04
N ILE A 606 -22.90 -2.00 -8.97
CA ILE A 606 -23.80 -0.86 -8.73
C ILE A 606 -25.21 -1.34 -8.36
N ASN A 607 -25.71 -2.37 -9.05
CA ASN A 607 -27.09 -2.84 -8.92
C ASN A 607 -27.34 -3.81 -7.75
N THR A 608 -26.30 -4.41 -7.16
CA THR A 608 -26.45 -5.53 -6.21
C THR A 608 -25.91 -5.19 -4.82
N ASN A 609 -26.55 -5.70 -3.77
CA ASN A 609 -26.20 -5.40 -2.37
C ASN A 609 -25.06 -6.25 -1.78
N ASP A 610 -24.75 -7.40 -2.36
CA ASP A 610 -23.81 -8.39 -1.80
C ASP A 610 -22.84 -8.97 -2.84
N TYR A 611 -22.64 -8.29 -3.97
CA TYR A 611 -21.84 -8.80 -5.09
C TYR A 611 -20.38 -9.07 -4.69
N MET A 612 -19.72 -8.11 -4.06
CA MET A 612 -18.32 -8.24 -3.65
C MET A 612 -18.19 -9.13 -2.43
N THR A 613 -19.10 -9.04 -1.47
CA THR A 613 -19.14 -9.96 -0.31
C THR A 613 -19.21 -11.43 -0.74
N LYS A 614 -20.04 -11.73 -1.76
CA LYS A 614 -20.22 -13.10 -2.26
C LYS A 614 -19.12 -13.51 -3.22
N GLY A 615 -18.62 -12.58 -4.04
CA GLY A 615 -17.43 -12.77 -4.88
C GLY A 615 -16.21 -13.12 -4.05
N TYR A 616 -15.98 -12.44 -2.92
CA TYR A 616 -14.90 -12.74 -1.99
C TYR A 616 -14.97 -14.16 -1.44
N THR A 617 -16.18 -14.68 -1.16
CA THR A 617 -16.35 -16.07 -0.71
C THR A 617 -15.81 -17.08 -1.74
N LEU A 618 -16.08 -16.85 -3.03
CA LEU A 618 -15.56 -17.69 -4.10
C LEU A 618 -14.03 -17.51 -4.26
N TYR A 619 -13.55 -16.27 -4.24
CA TYR A 619 -12.12 -15.94 -4.32
C TYR A 619 -11.33 -16.63 -3.19
N GLU A 620 -11.80 -16.53 -1.94
CA GLU A 620 -11.19 -17.19 -0.78
C GLU A 620 -11.02 -18.70 -1.01
N ASN A 621 -12.02 -19.36 -1.60
CA ASN A 621 -11.99 -20.79 -1.87
C ASN A 621 -11.00 -21.19 -2.98
N LEU A 622 -10.64 -20.26 -3.87
CA LEU A 622 -9.73 -20.49 -4.99
C LEU A 622 -8.28 -20.04 -4.70
N PHE A 623 -8.09 -19.11 -3.77
CA PHE A 623 -6.79 -18.46 -3.51
C PHE A 623 -5.68 -19.43 -3.06
N PHE A 624 -6.05 -20.56 -2.47
CA PHE A 624 -5.13 -21.55 -1.90
C PHE A 624 -4.81 -22.73 -2.84
N GLU A 625 -5.05 -22.57 -4.14
CA GLU A 625 -4.90 -23.64 -5.15
C GLU A 625 -3.57 -23.58 -5.92
N GLY A 626 -2.64 -22.71 -5.52
CA GLY A 626 -1.23 -22.75 -5.95
C GLY A 626 -0.87 -21.93 -7.19
N PHE A 627 -1.79 -21.11 -7.70
CA PHE A 627 -1.57 -20.23 -8.86
C PHE A 627 -2.15 -18.84 -8.62
N PRO A 628 -1.72 -17.82 -9.38
CA PRO A 628 -2.32 -16.50 -9.31
C PRO A 628 -3.76 -16.47 -9.83
N LEU A 629 -4.66 -15.92 -9.03
CA LEU A 629 -5.96 -15.52 -9.52
C LEU A 629 -5.82 -14.19 -10.27
N GLY A 630 -6.72 -13.97 -11.22
CA GLY A 630 -6.86 -12.68 -11.86
C GLY A 630 -8.33 -12.37 -12.09
N PHE A 631 -8.57 -11.22 -12.70
CA PHE A 631 -9.88 -10.74 -13.08
C PHE A 631 -9.95 -10.50 -14.59
N ALA A 632 -11.17 -10.54 -15.10
CA ALA A 632 -11.51 -10.15 -16.46
C ALA A 632 -12.67 -9.16 -16.41
N THR A 633 -12.55 -8.07 -17.15
CA THR A 633 -13.57 -7.06 -17.40
C THR A 633 -13.76 -6.98 -18.92
N LYS A 634 -14.67 -6.13 -19.40
CA LYS A 634 -14.75 -5.83 -20.85
C LYS A 634 -13.37 -5.44 -21.39
N ASP A 635 -12.70 -4.52 -20.71
CA ASP A 635 -11.47 -3.91 -21.19
C ASP A 635 -10.28 -4.87 -21.11
N VAL A 636 -10.16 -5.67 -20.04
CA VAL A 636 -9.15 -6.73 -19.97
C VAL A 636 -9.30 -7.73 -21.13
N ILE A 637 -10.53 -8.15 -21.45
CA ILE A 637 -10.81 -9.11 -22.54
C ILE A 637 -10.48 -8.53 -23.92
N GLU A 638 -10.69 -7.23 -24.11
CA GLU A 638 -10.54 -6.57 -25.40
C GLU A 638 -9.12 -6.05 -25.66
N LYS A 639 -8.42 -5.58 -24.62
CA LYS A 639 -7.11 -4.91 -24.73
C LYS A 639 -5.92 -5.83 -24.52
N GLN A 640 -6.08 -6.96 -23.82
CA GLN A 640 -4.96 -7.86 -23.47
C GLN A 640 -4.92 -9.13 -24.34
N ASP A 641 -3.77 -9.81 -24.34
CA ASP A 641 -3.65 -11.12 -24.98
C ASP A 641 -4.36 -12.19 -24.15
N ASN A 642 -5.49 -12.66 -24.67
CA ASN A 642 -6.32 -13.70 -24.09
C ASN A 642 -5.60 -15.06 -23.95
N SER A 643 -4.44 -15.27 -24.58
CA SER A 643 -3.60 -16.46 -24.36
C SER A 643 -3.00 -16.51 -22.94
N ASN A 644 -2.97 -15.38 -22.24
CA ASN A 644 -2.47 -15.26 -20.87
C ASN A 644 -3.41 -15.87 -19.81
N TRP A 645 -4.56 -16.42 -20.18
CA TRP A 645 -5.42 -17.19 -19.30
C TRP A 645 -6.17 -18.30 -20.03
N ASP A 646 -6.65 -19.29 -19.28
CA ASP A 646 -7.32 -20.49 -19.82
C ASP A 646 -8.85 -20.34 -19.78
N ALA A 647 -9.38 -19.72 -18.73
CA ALA A 647 -10.81 -19.63 -18.51
C ALA A 647 -11.23 -18.35 -17.79
N ILE A 648 -12.44 -17.90 -18.11
CA ILE A 648 -13.16 -16.83 -17.40
C ILE A 648 -14.34 -17.45 -16.63
N LEU A 649 -14.38 -17.23 -15.32
CA LEU A 649 -15.47 -17.63 -14.45
C LEU A 649 -16.38 -16.45 -14.15
N VAL A 650 -17.63 -16.55 -14.61
CA VAL A 650 -18.70 -15.58 -14.37
C VAL A 650 -19.54 -16.07 -13.20
N TYR A 651 -19.43 -15.39 -12.07
CA TYR A 651 -20.14 -15.73 -10.84
C TYR A 651 -21.05 -14.57 -10.40
N ARG A 652 -22.35 -14.81 -10.27
CA ARG A 652 -23.35 -13.84 -9.80
C ARG A 652 -23.40 -12.50 -10.55
N ASN A 653 -22.97 -12.47 -11.80
CA ASN A 653 -23.06 -11.30 -12.66
C ASN A 653 -24.39 -11.30 -13.41
N ASN A 654 -25.50 -10.88 -12.78
CA ASN A 654 -26.81 -10.90 -13.43
C ASN A 654 -27.03 -9.69 -14.36
N PHE A 655 -26.49 -8.52 -13.99
CA PHE A 655 -26.64 -7.25 -14.69
C PHE A 655 -25.37 -6.95 -15.47
N VAL A 656 -25.45 -6.87 -16.78
CA VAL A 656 -24.32 -6.49 -17.63
C VAL A 656 -24.80 -5.64 -18.80
N THR A 657 -24.00 -4.66 -19.16
CA THR A 657 -24.17 -3.90 -20.39
C THR A 657 -24.09 -4.80 -21.63
N ASP A 658 -24.60 -4.28 -22.74
CA ASP A 658 -24.46 -4.92 -24.05
C ASP A 658 -22.99 -5.11 -24.46
N GLU A 659 -22.10 -4.21 -24.04
CA GLU A 659 -20.68 -4.28 -24.36
C GLU A 659 -19.97 -5.38 -23.56
N GLU A 660 -20.19 -5.46 -22.25
CA GLU A 660 -19.68 -6.56 -21.41
C GLU A 660 -20.12 -7.92 -21.93
N PHE A 661 -21.39 -8.05 -22.31
CA PHE A 661 -21.92 -9.28 -22.92
C PHE A 661 -21.20 -9.61 -24.24
N LYS A 662 -20.99 -8.60 -25.10
CA LYS A 662 -20.30 -8.77 -26.38
C LYS A 662 -18.83 -9.14 -26.19
N ALA A 663 -18.13 -8.61 -25.20
CA ALA A 663 -16.75 -8.95 -24.90
C ALA A 663 -16.60 -10.44 -24.54
N LEU A 664 -17.45 -10.96 -23.65
CA LEU A 664 -17.48 -12.39 -23.32
C LEU A 664 -17.81 -13.26 -24.54
N GLN A 665 -18.77 -12.85 -25.37
CA GLN A 665 -19.07 -13.55 -26.62
C GLN A 665 -17.90 -13.51 -27.61
N GLY A 666 -17.19 -12.38 -27.67
CA GLY A 666 -15.98 -12.19 -28.46
C GLY A 666 -14.84 -13.12 -28.02
N TYR A 667 -14.66 -13.30 -26.71
CA TYR A 667 -13.72 -14.26 -26.15
C TYR A 667 -14.05 -15.71 -26.56
N LEU A 668 -15.31 -16.13 -26.45
CA LEU A 668 -15.78 -17.44 -26.94
C LEU A 668 -15.58 -17.60 -28.46
N ASN A 669 -15.85 -16.56 -29.25
CA ASN A 669 -15.64 -16.57 -30.70
C ASN A 669 -14.17 -16.78 -31.09
N LYS A 670 -13.23 -16.37 -30.23
CA LYS A 670 -11.78 -16.53 -30.40
C LYS A 670 -11.25 -17.86 -29.82
N GLY A 671 -12.12 -18.71 -29.27
CA GLY A 671 -11.73 -20.03 -28.74
C GLY A 671 -11.56 -20.10 -27.22
N GLY A 672 -11.89 -19.03 -26.49
CA GLY A 672 -11.80 -18.98 -25.04
C GLY A 672 -12.80 -19.89 -24.32
N THR A 673 -12.61 -20.07 -23.01
CA THR A 673 -13.49 -20.87 -22.14
C THR A 673 -14.24 -19.97 -21.14
N VAL A 674 -15.56 -19.98 -21.18
CA VAL A 674 -16.40 -19.25 -20.22
C VAL A 674 -17.21 -20.23 -19.37
N ILE A 675 -17.16 -20.02 -18.05
CA ILE A 675 -17.92 -20.78 -17.06
C ILE A 675 -18.96 -19.84 -16.46
N LEU A 676 -20.24 -20.15 -16.59
CA LEU A 676 -21.34 -19.44 -15.94
C LEU A 676 -21.79 -20.23 -14.71
N ASP A 677 -21.87 -19.56 -13.56
CA ASP A 677 -22.40 -20.15 -12.32
C ASP A 677 -23.88 -20.52 -12.40
N SER A 678 -24.61 -19.95 -13.35
CA SER A 678 -25.96 -20.41 -13.71
C SER A 678 -26.39 -19.92 -15.10
N ALA A 679 -27.55 -20.36 -15.56
CA ALA A 679 -28.20 -19.78 -16.74
C ALA A 679 -28.81 -18.38 -16.49
N GLN A 680 -28.78 -17.87 -15.25
CA GLN A 680 -29.27 -16.52 -14.90
C GLN A 680 -28.18 -15.45 -15.02
N SER A 681 -26.91 -15.85 -15.09
CA SER A 681 -25.80 -14.93 -15.30
C SER A 681 -25.96 -14.25 -16.66
N LEU A 682 -25.65 -12.95 -16.71
CA LEU A 682 -25.71 -12.10 -17.89
C LEU A 682 -27.12 -11.93 -18.47
N SER A 683 -28.16 -12.21 -17.68
CA SER A 683 -29.55 -12.25 -18.15
C SER A 683 -30.27 -10.91 -18.13
N LEU A 684 -29.70 -9.89 -17.48
CA LEU A 684 -30.26 -8.54 -17.38
C LEU A 684 -29.29 -7.51 -17.98
N ASP A 685 -29.83 -6.44 -18.55
CA ASP A 685 -29.07 -5.22 -18.84
C ASP A 685 -28.81 -4.41 -17.55
N GLU A 686 -28.17 -3.26 -17.66
CA GLU A 686 -27.90 -2.37 -16.53
C GLU A 686 -29.15 -1.82 -15.82
N TYR A 687 -30.30 -1.83 -16.50
CA TYR A 687 -31.58 -1.31 -16.03
C TYR A 687 -32.51 -2.41 -15.50
N GLY A 688 -32.04 -3.66 -15.49
CA GLY A 688 -32.81 -4.81 -15.02
C GLY A 688 -33.78 -5.38 -16.05
N HIS A 689 -33.69 -4.96 -17.33
CA HIS A 689 -34.51 -5.54 -18.38
C HIS A 689 -33.96 -6.90 -18.82
N PRO A 690 -34.84 -7.90 -19.06
CA PRO A 690 -34.41 -9.21 -19.54
C PRO A 690 -33.74 -9.16 -20.92
N ARG A 691 -32.52 -9.69 -20.98
CA ARG A 691 -31.79 -9.95 -22.22
C ARG A 691 -32.33 -11.19 -22.93
N LYS A 692 -32.68 -11.06 -24.21
CA LYS A 692 -33.08 -12.22 -25.06
C LYS A 692 -31.88 -13.04 -25.54
N ALA A 693 -30.74 -12.39 -25.77
CA ALA A 693 -29.51 -13.04 -26.22
C ALA A 693 -28.91 -13.90 -25.10
N LYS A 694 -28.28 -15.02 -25.49
CA LYS A 694 -27.50 -15.90 -24.60
C LYS A 694 -26.14 -16.13 -25.22
N LEU A 695 -25.13 -16.32 -24.39
CA LEU A 695 -23.82 -16.72 -24.89
C LEU A 695 -23.93 -18.04 -25.66
N VAL A 696 -23.18 -18.13 -26.75
CA VAL A 696 -23.01 -19.35 -27.55
C VAL A 696 -21.54 -19.73 -27.56
N ALA A 697 -21.25 -21.03 -27.44
CA ALA A 697 -19.87 -21.53 -27.37
C ALA A 697 -19.01 -21.09 -28.58
N SER A 698 -19.61 -21.03 -29.78
CA SER A 698 -18.92 -20.66 -31.01
C SER A 698 -17.69 -21.56 -31.24
N LYS A 699 -16.47 -21.01 -31.33
CA LYS A 699 -15.21 -21.76 -31.42
C LYS A 699 -14.64 -22.17 -30.05
N GLY A 700 -15.16 -21.58 -28.98
CA GLY A 700 -14.69 -21.79 -27.61
C GLY A 700 -15.51 -22.83 -26.85
N LYS A 701 -15.39 -22.80 -25.53
CA LYS A 701 -16.09 -23.70 -24.62
C LYS A 701 -16.96 -22.89 -23.67
N LEU A 702 -18.26 -23.18 -23.65
CA LEU A 702 -19.21 -22.57 -22.72
C LEU A 702 -19.72 -23.64 -21.75
N ILE A 703 -19.47 -23.44 -20.46
CA ILE A 703 -19.97 -24.31 -19.39
C ILE A 703 -21.03 -23.53 -18.62
N VAL A 704 -22.24 -24.08 -18.51
CA VAL A 704 -23.34 -23.46 -17.75
C VAL A 704 -23.69 -24.38 -16.60
N MET A 705 -23.41 -23.92 -15.37
CA MET A 705 -23.70 -24.69 -14.17
C MET A 705 -25.22 -24.75 -13.89
N PRO A 706 -25.70 -25.81 -13.22
CA PRO A 706 -27.08 -25.87 -12.76
C PRO A 706 -27.41 -24.69 -11.82
N LYS A 707 -28.66 -24.21 -11.86
CA LYS A 707 -29.11 -23.17 -10.94
C LYS A 707 -28.91 -23.61 -9.49
N GLY A 708 -28.24 -22.77 -8.69
CA GLY A 708 -27.97 -23.04 -7.29
C GLY A 708 -26.79 -23.98 -7.05
N ALA A 709 -25.90 -24.16 -8.03
CA ALA A 709 -24.60 -24.78 -7.81
C ALA A 709 -23.88 -24.07 -6.66
N ASP A 710 -23.32 -24.85 -5.73
CA ASP A 710 -22.57 -24.31 -4.61
C ASP A 710 -21.14 -23.90 -5.04
N VAL A 711 -20.47 -23.18 -4.15
CA VAL A 711 -19.11 -22.67 -4.38
C VAL A 711 -18.13 -23.81 -4.66
N GLU A 712 -18.31 -24.98 -4.04
CA GLU A 712 -17.41 -26.12 -4.23
C GLU A 712 -17.56 -26.73 -5.63
N ALA A 713 -18.79 -26.94 -6.10
CA ALA A 713 -19.04 -27.44 -7.46
C ALA A 713 -18.52 -26.47 -8.53
N ILE A 714 -18.67 -25.16 -8.32
CA ILE A 714 -18.15 -24.12 -9.20
C ILE A 714 -16.62 -24.15 -9.20
N LYS A 715 -16.00 -24.21 -8.01
CA LYS A 715 -14.55 -24.32 -7.85
C LYS A 715 -13.99 -25.53 -8.58
N GLN A 716 -14.56 -26.72 -8.38
CA GLN A 716 -14.09 -27.95 -9.02
C GLN A 716 -14.17 -27.86 -10.55
N THR A 717 -15.23 -27.24 -11.07
CA THR A 717 -15.37 -26.98 -12.51
C THR A 717 -14.29 -26.02 -13.01
N ALA A 718 -14.05 -24.92 -12.31
CA ALA A 718 -13.02 -23.96 -12.68
C ALA A 718 -11.60 -24.57 -12.64
N LEU A 719 -11.28 -25.35 -11.60
CA LEU A 719 -10.00 -26.03 -11.46
C LEU A 719 -9.76 -27.07 -12.55
N ALA A 720 -10.80 -27.74 -13.03
CA ALA A 720 -10.69 -28.67 -14.14
C ALA A 720 -10.24 -27.97 -15.43
N GLU A 721 -10.75 -26.76 -15.70
CA GLU A 721 -10.41 -25.98 -16.91
C GLU A 721 -9.00 -25.40 -16.87
N VAL A 722 -8.43 -25.17 -15.69
CA VAL A 722 -7.05 -24.68 -15.53
C VAL A 722 -6.05 -25.77 -15.13
N SER A 723 -6.46 -27.03 -15.15
CA SER A 723 -5.63 -28.16 -14.71
C SER A 723 -4.31 -28.29 -15.49
N GLY A 724 -4.29 -27.91 -16.78
CA GLY A 724 -3.08 -27.86 -17.60
C GLY A 724 -2.05 -26.81 -17.17
N SER A 725 -2.48 -25.79 -16.42
CA SER A 725 -1.64 -24.71 -15.89
C SER A 725 -1.28 -24.91 -14.42
N THR A 726 -1.60 -26.07 -13.85
CA THR A 726 -1.26 -26.35 -12.45
C THR A 726 0.24 -26.58 -12.28
N PRO A 727 0.86 -26.06 -11.19
CA PRO A 727 2.28 -26.23 -10.89
C PRO A 727 2.83 -27.65 -11.01
N ASP A 728 4.07 -27.79 -11.46
CA ASP A 728 4.79 -29.09 -11.49
C ASP A 728 5.15 -29.57 -10.07
N VAL A 729 5.39 -28.63 -9.16
CA VAL A 729 5.56 -28.87 -7.73
C VAL A 729 4.19 -29.11 -7.10
N VAL A 730 4.05 -30.23 -6.41
CA VAL A 730 2.87 -30.56 -5.62
C VAL A 730 3.15 -30.15 -4.18
N VAL A 731 2.33 -29.24 -3.66
CA VAL A 731 2.34 -28.80 -2.27
C VAL A 731 1.12 -29.40 -1.57
N LYS A 732 1.35 -30.30 -0.63
CA LYS A 732 0.30 -30.78 0.28
C LYS A 732 0.45 -30.05 1.60
N VAL A 733 -0.67 -29.61 2.15
CA VAL A 733 -0.73 -28.86 3.40
C VAL A 733 -1.71 -29.56 4.33
N ASP A 734 -1.25 -29.84 5.55
CA ASP A 734 -2.10 -30.22 6.68
C ASP A 734 -1.95 -29.15 7.77
N ASN A 735 -3.01 -28.40 8.02
CA ASN A 735 -3.07 -27.38 9.07
C ASN A 735 -3.96 -27.80 10.25
N GLY A 736 -4.46 -29.04 10.25
CA GLY A 736 -5.41 -29.56 11.24
C GLY A 736 -6.84 -29.05 11.09
N GLU A 737 -7.14 -28.24 10.07
CA GLU A 737 -8.44 -27.57 9.89
C GLU A 737 -9.22 -28.08 8.68
N SER A 738 -10.53 -27.82 8.67
CA SER A 738 -11.41 -28.15 7.53
C SER A 738 -11.32 -27.17 6.36
N PHE A 739 -10.54 -26.10 6.50
CA PHE A 739 -10.35 -25.05 5.52
C PHE A 739 -8.86 -24.78 5.29
N LYS A 740 -8.53 -24.27 4.10
CA LYS A 740 -7.15 -23.95 3.72
C LYS A 740 -6.73 -22.59 4.28
N THR A 741 -5.49 -22.52 4.74
CA THR A 741 -4.87 -21.28 5.27
C THR A 741 -3.49 -20.99 4.68
N THR A 742 -2.89 -21.95 3.97
CA THR A 742 -1.54 -21.81 3.41
C THR A 742 -1.61 -21.53 1.92
N THR A 743 -1.13 -20.36 1.50
CA THR A 743 -0.99 -20.00 0.09
C THR A 743 0.43 -20.26 -0.38
N TRP A 744 0.58 -20.58 -1.66
CA TRP A 744 1.87 -20.89 -2.24
C TRP A 744 1.90 -20.55 -3.72
N ARG A 745 3.09 -20.26 -4.24
CA ARG A 745 3.35 -19.90 -5.64
C ARG A 745 4.61 -20.61 -6.12
N THR A 746 4.67 -20.93 -7.41
CA THR A 746 5.82 -21.66 -7.98
C THR A 746 6.18 -21.15 -9.36
N VAL A 747 7.48 -21.00 -9.63
CA VAL A 747 7.99 -20.78 -10.98
C VAL A 747 9.07 -21.79 -11.30
N LYS A 748 9.08 -22.28 -12.54
CA LYS A 748 10.12 -23.15 -13.05
C LYS A 748 11.28 -22.31 -13.56
N GLN A 749 12.48 -22.63 -13.11
CA GLN A 749 13.72 -21.94 -13.45
C GLN A 749 14.36 -22.55 -14.71
N ASP A 750 15.19 -21.76 -15.40
CA ASP A 750 15.91 -22.20 -16.62
C ASP A 750 16.80 -23.43 -16.40
N ASN A 751 17.37 -23.57 -15.20
CA ASN A 751 18.20 -24.72 -14.82
C ASN A 751 17.38 -25.98 -14.49
N GLY A 752 16.05 -25.91 -14.56
CA GLY A 752 15.13 -27.00 -14.27
C GLY A 752 14.73 -27.17 -12.79
N SER A 753 15.23 -26.31 -11.89
CA SER A 753 14.70 -26.19 -10.52
C SER A 753 13.39 -25.40 -10.50
N TYR A 754 12.78 -25.29 -9.32
CA TYR A 754 11.59 -24.49 -9.08
C TYR A 754 11.83 -23.54 -7.93
N LEU A 755 11.46 -22.28 -8.12
CA LEU A 755 11.29 -21.31 -7.07
C LEU A 755 9.91 -21.50 -6.45
N VAL A 756 9.82 -21.62 -5.13
CA VAL A 756 8.56 -21.83 -4.41
C VAL A 756 8.47 -20.88 -3.24
N ASN A 757 7.39 -20.11 -3.18
CA ASN A 757 7.05 -19.29 -2.03
C ASN A 757 5.83 -19.86 -1.30
N ILE A 758 5.85 -19.85 0.04
CA ILE A 758 4.80 -20.42 0.89
C ILE A 758 4.55 -19.45 2.05
N LEU A 759 3.29 -19.10 2.28
CA LEU A 759 2.85 -18.33 3.45
C LEU A 759 1.73 -19.05 4.19
N ASN A 760 1.82 -19.10 5.51
CA ASN A 760 0.73 -19.58 6.35
C ASN A 760 -0.06 -18.41 6.93
N LEU A 761 -1.31 -18.25 6.49
CA LEU A 761 -2.21 -17.18 6.92
C LEU A 761 -3.10 -17.60 8.10
N GLY A 762 -2.97 -18.85 8.58
CA GLY A 762 -3.80 -19.44 9.63
C GLY A 762 -3.18 -19.30 11.01
N HIS A 763 -3.97 -19.58 12.06
CA HIS A 763 -3.52 -19.53 13.46
C HIS A 763 -2.61 -20.69 13.87
N THR A 764 -2.75 -21.82 13.19
CA THR A 764 -2.05 -23.07 13.52
C THR A 764 -0.79 -23.21 12.70
N THR A 765 0.16 -23.98 13.23
CA THR A 765 1.29 -24.47 12.42
C THR A 765 0.75 -25.42 11.36
N ALA A 766 1.22 -25.28 10.13
CA ALA A 766 0.87 -26.18 9.03
C ALA A 766 2.05 -27.07 8.67
N THR A 767 1.81 -28.36 8.48
CA THR A 767 2.79 -29.31 7.93
C THR A 767 2.67 -29.28 6.40
N VAL A 768 3.81 -29.08 5.73
CA VAL A 768 3.90 -28.99 4.27
C VAL A 768 4.74 -30.15 3.74
N ASP A 769 4.19 -30.89 2.78
CA ASP A 769 4.91 -31.89 1.99
C ASP A 769 5.09 -31.42 0.55
N LEU A 770 6.35 -31.33 0.11
CA LEU A 770 6.75 -31.01 -1.25
C LEU A 770 7.10 -32.26 -2.05
N SER A 771 6.63 -32.30 -3.29
CA SER A 771 6.97 -33.35 -4.26
C SER A 771 6.86 -32.85 -5.70
N LEU A 772 7.30 -33.64 -6.68
CA LEU A 772 7.08 -33.36 -8.10
C LEU A 772 6.01 -34.30 -8.66
N LYS A 773 5.15 -33.80 -9.57
CA LYS A 773 4.14 -34.60 -10.26
C LYS A 773 4.70 -35.83 -10.99
N ASN A 774 5.94 -35.73 -11.48
CA ASN A 774 6.63 -36.82 -12.18
C ASN A 774 7.21 -37.90 -11.24
N GLY A 775 7.08 -37.74 -9.92
CA GLY A 775 7.55 -38.70 -8.92
C GLY A 775 9.06 -38.73 -8.68
N LYS A 776 9.84 -37.83 -9.30
CA LYS A 776 11.28 -37.71 -9.01
C LYS A 776 11.49 -37.23 -7.58
N SER A 777 12.49 -37.80 -6.91
CA SER A 777 12.97 -37.30 -5.63
C SER A 777 13.45 -35.85 -5.77
N ILE A 778 13.33 -35.07 -4.69
CA ILE A 778 13.70 -33.66 -4.68
C ILE A 778 14.76 -33.33 -3.62
N HIS A 779 15.43 -32.21 -3.82
CA HIS A 779 16.17 -31.45 -2.83
C HIS A 779 15.45 -30.14 -2.58
N VAL A 780 15.30 -29.77 -1.31
CA VAL A 780 14.69 -28.50 -0.89
C VAL A 780 15.75 -27.67 -0.18
N LYS A 781 15.86 -26.41 -0.56
CA LYS A 781 16.79 -25.45 0.04
C LYS A 781 16.03 -24.18 0.43
N ASN A 782 16.14 -23.76 1.68
CA ASN A 782 15.67 -22.45 2.12
C ASN A 782 16.57 -21.37 1.53
N LEU A 783 16.04 -20.47 0.72
CA LEU A 783 16.84 -19.43 0.07
C LEU A 783 17.28 -18.33 1.06
N MET A 784 16.49 -18.05 2.09
CA MET A 784 16.81 -17.00 3.09
C MET A 784 17.96 -17.41 4.03
N THR A 785 18.11 -18.71 4.31
CA THR A 785 19.16 -19.24 5.21
C THR A 785 20.20 -20.11 4.49
N SER A 786 20.02 -20.39 3.20
CA SER A 786 20.78 -21.36 2.39
C SER A 786 20.78 -22.80 2.91
N ASN A 787 19.97 -23.12 3.93
CA ASN A 787 19.97 -24.44 4.56
C ASN A 787 19.20 -25.46 3.74
N LYS A 788 19.69 -26.71 3.74
CA LYS A 788 18.95 -27.85 3.22
C LYS A 788 17.77 -28.15 4.14
N MET A 789 16.62 -28.43 3.54
CA MET A 789 15.41 -28.83 4.24
C MET A 789 15.00 -30.25 3.88
N ASN A 790 14.23 -30.88 4.76
CA ASN A 790 13.47 -32.08 4.42
C ASN A 790 12.35 -31.72 3.43
N THR A 791 11.81 -32.73 2.76
CA THR A 791 10.65 -32.54 1.86
C THR A 791 9.33 -32.36 2.63
N SER A 792 9.33 -32.74 3.90
CA SER A 792 8.24 -32.54 4.87
C SER A 792 8.75 -31.64 5.99
N PHE A 793 8.05 -30.54 6.25
CA PHE A 793 8.44 -29.56 7.28
C PHE A 793 7.23 -28.76 7.77
N ASP A 794 7.40 -28.13 8.93
CA ASP A 794 6.37 -27.29 9.52
C ASP A 794 6.60 -25.80 9.21
N ILE A 795 5.52 -25.08 8.95
CA ILE A 795 5.48 -23.62 8.83
C ILE A 795 4.58 -23.04 9.94
N PRO A 796 5.11 -22.21 10.85
CA PRO A 796 4.32 -21.62 11.92
C PRO A 796 3.24 -20.68 11.36
N SER A 797 2.28 -20.28 12.21
CA SER A 797 1.35 -19.17 11.91
C SER A 797 2.12 -17.92 11.47
N GLU A 798 1.60 -17.24 10.44
CA GLU A 798 2.23 -16.06 9.83
C GLU A 798 3.65 -16.33 9.28
N GLY A 799 4.01 -17.61 9.12
CA GLY A 799 5.30 -18.03 8.59
C GLY A 799 5.42 -17.73 7.11
N VAL A 800 6.60 -17.27 6.70
CA VAL A 800 6.97 -17.01 5.30
C VAL A 800 8.17 -17.86 4.94
N LEU A 801 8.11 -18.51 3.78
CA LEU A 801 9.21 -19.32 3.27
C LEU A 801 9.43 -19.08 1.77
N LEU A 802 10.70 -18.95 1.38
CA LEU A 802 11.14 -18.94 -0.01
C LEU A 802 12.15 -20.09 -0.19
N VAL A 803 11.83 -21.06 -1.05
CA VAL A 803 12.64 -22.25 -1.27
C VAL A 803 12.94 -22.50 -2.73
N GLU A 804 14.09 -23.12 -2.96
CA GLU A 804 14.41 -23.78 -4.23
C GLU A 804 14.10 -25.28 -4.09
N VAL A 805 13.40 -25.83 -5.08
CA VAL A 805 13.12 -27.25 -5.24
C VAL A 805 13.78 -27.76 -6.51
N ALA A 806 14.75 -28.66 -6.38
CA ALA A 806 15.43 -29.28 -7.52
C ALA A 806 15.20 -30.79 -7.53
N ALA A 807 15.08 -31.40 -8.71
CA ALA A 807 15.12 -32.86 -8.83
C ALA A 807 16.51 -33.38 -8.42
N GLN A 808 16.55 -34.55 -7.77
CA GLN A 808 17.80 -35.25 -7.46
C GLN A 808 18.48 -35.84 -8.70
#